data_AF-A0A8C9UYQ4-F1
#
_entry.id   AF-A0A8C9UYQ4-F1
#
_cell.length_a   1.000
_cell.length_b   1.000
_cell.length_c   1.000
_cell.angle_alpha   90.00
_cell.angle_beta   90.00
_cell.angle_gamma   90.00
#
_symmetry.space_group_name_H-M   'P 1'
#
loop_
_entity.id
_entity.type
_entity.pdbx_description
1 polymer ?
#
loop_
_entity_poly.entity_id
_entity_poly.type
_entity_poly.pdbx_seq_one_letter_code
_entity_poly.pdbx_strand_id
1 'polypeptide(L)'
;MAVCVDVLAVVLLLRVAVLGFPARPPPQAESSCGYKSCPATQPSMLNVHLVPHTHDDVGWLKTVDQYYYGDRNDIQHAGVQYILDSVLEQLLADPTRRFIYVETAFFFRWWRQQDSATRKAVTMLVNEGRLEFVNGGWCMSDEATTHYSAVIDQMTLGLRFLNDTFGACGRPRVAWHIDPFGHAREHASMFAQMGYDGFFFGRLDYQDKARRIRDKDMEMVWRASESLTPPTADLFTGVLPNGYNPPAGFCWDQSCNDPPIRDDPNLEDYNVDNVVKRFIEIANDQAKMYRTNHIIMTMGSDFQYENANLWYKNMDKLIRYVNAKQSQGSKVNVLYSTPSCYLQGLHQANLTWSVKMDDFFPYADGPHDFWTGYFTSRPALKRYERLSNSLLQVCNQLEVLGGPNSRKGPYGEGDSDTLQEAMSVAQHHDAVSGTEKQHVANDYAKRLARGWAHCETLVSNALATLSSWEAPREYCLSLNISVCPATENSYKFFLTVYNPLSRMVSWPVRLPVNGSDYMVLQPHGQVLDSQVIPVSKATRKIRGDRGYAVNELVFRVQAPPVGFRTYVVSQMSRQHPPVAPQPGTPLSMENQFIRVTFDPDTGLMNSLTNLETKQKIQLMQNFYWYNASDGNSADSNQPSGAYIFRPNSSTPIIVSQTAKTYTLKNSVVQEVQQEFSPWVSQVVRLYWGSRELELEWTVGPIPVEDSLGKEVITRLDTNINSSGYFYTDSNGREMLERRKDFRPTWDLKQSEPVAGNYYPINSRIYIKDKVNQLTAVTDRSQGASSLQDGSLEIMLHRRLLYDDVRGVGEPLSEPGDDNKGLVVRGRLLLALTPPKDAADIHRPLAEALVLEPLLAFQTGELHPNTILEFSGLQASLPPAVHLLTLSQWDQESVLLRLEHQFQVTESPTNSQPVTVNLKKLFSTLEVVGVSEMNLSANQWKDEMNRFDWKTSGGEQCPPRRLGDTSPWEITLKPMEIQTFLLRVRQR
;
A
#
# COMPACT_ATOMS: atom_id res chain seq x y z
N MET A 1 -15.73 31.83 74.26
CA MET A 1 -14.83 31.50 75.38
C MET A 1 -14.17 30.15 75.10
N ALA A 2 -12.84 30.08 75.23
CA ALA A 2 -11.97 28.90 75.34
C ALA A 2 -11.97 27.87 74.18
N VAL A 3 -10.93 27.75 73.33
CA VAL A 3 -9.56 27.19 73.50
C VAL A 3 -9.47 25.67 73.17
N CYS A 4 -8.68 25.39 72.11
CA CYS A 4 -7.85 24.22 71.74
C CYS A 4 -8.24 22.77 72.10
N VAL A 5 -8.07 21.83 71.15
CA VAL A 5 -6.83 21.02 70.97
C VAL A 5 -6.92 20.19 69.67
N ASP A 6 -5.83 20.21 68.91
CA ASP A 6 -5.51 19.38 67.74
C ASP A 6 -5.34 17.89 68.07
N VAL A 7 -5.79 17.02 67.16
CA VAL A 7 -5.16 15.71 66.90
C VAL A 7 -5.14 15.46 65.40
N LEU A 8 -3.92 15.42 64.85
CA LEU A 8 -3.56 14.97 63.50
C LEU A 8 -4.01 13.53 63.25
N ALA A 9 -4.68 13.28 62.12
CA ALA A 9 -4.71 11.98 61.47
C ALA A 9 -4.12 12.13 60.05
N VAL A 10 -2.91 11.59 59.87
CA VAL A 10 -2.23 11.49 58.57
C VAL A 10 -2.88 10.35 57.78
N VAL A 11 -3.62 10.67 56.73
CA VAL A 11 -4.01 9.72 55.68
C VAL A 11 -3.07 9.94 54.50
N LEU A 12 -2.11 9.03 54.34
CA LEU A 12 -1.22 8.96 53.18
C LEU A 12 -2.04 8.49 51.97
N LEU A 13 -2.53 9.42 51.16
CA LEU A 13 -3.01 9.14 49.81
C LEU A 13 -1.78 9.05 48.89
N LEU A 14 -1.31 7.83 48.64
CA LEU A 14 -0.41 7.51 47.53
C LEU A 14 -1.17 7.74 46.22
N ARG A 15 -1.16 8.98 45.72
CA ARG A 15 -1.44 9.26 44.30
C ARG A 15 -0.23 8.78 43.50
N VAL A 16 -0.39 7.67 42.80
CA VAL A 16 0.48 7.33 41.67
C VAL A 16 0.32 8.44 40.65
N ALA A 17 1.29 9.36 40.59
CA ALA A 17 1.34 10.41 39.61
C ALA A 17 1.60 9.78 38.24
N VAL A 18 0.57 9.69 37.40
CA VAL A 18 0.75 9.56 35.96
C VAL A 18 1.47 10.83 35.53
N LEU A 19 2.70 10.70 35.06
CA LEU A 19 3.46 11.82 34.51
C LEU A 19 2.74 12.29 33.24
N GLY A 20 1.97 13.37 33.37
CA GLY A 20 1.14 13.92 32.29
C GLY A 20 1.97 14.21 31.05
N PHE A 21 1.43 13.84 29.87
CA PHE A 21 1.92 14.20 28.52
C PHE A 21 2.38 15.66 28.48
N PRO A 22 3.32 16.06 27.59
CA PRO A 22 3.71 17.46 27.56
C PRO A 22 2.44 18.28 27.41
N ALA A 23 2.33 19.33 28.24
CA ALA A 23 1.11 20.11 28.35
C ALA A 23 0.61 20.43 26.95
N ARG A 24 -0.67 20.10 26.69
CA ARG A 24 -1.36 20.40 25.42
C ARG A 24 -0.88 21.78 24.97
N PRO A 25 -0.38 21.94 23.73
CA PRO A 25 0.02 23.25 23.27
C PRO A 25 -1.16 24.21 23.54
N PRO A 26 -0.92 25.37 24.18
CA PRO A 26 -1.99 26.31 24.47
C PRO A 26 -2.68 26.64 23.14
N PRO A 27 -4.02 26.86 23.14
CA PRO A 27 -4.72 27.22 21.92
C PRO A 27 -3.98 28.38 21.25
N GLN A 28 -3.45 28.13 20.05
CA GLN A 28 -2.85 29.19 19.23
C GLN A 28 -3.90 30.29 19.02
N ALA A 29 -3.43 31.53 18.88
CA ALA A 29 -4.26 32.70 18.61
C ALA A 29 -5.30 32.39 17.53
N GLU A 30 -6.50 32.99 17.61
CA GLU A 30 -7.66 32.69 16.75
C GLU A 30 -7.27 32.57 15.26
N SER A 31 -7.05 31.34 14.80
CA SER A 31 -6.79 31.03 13.40
C SER A 31 -8.12 30.91 12.65
N SER A 32 -8.17 31.48 11.44
CA SER A 32 -9.38 31.52 10.61
C SER A 32 -9.47 30.37 9.60
N CYS A 33 -8.54 29.41 9.61
CA CYS A 33 -8.43 28.31 8.64
C CYS A 33 -9.58 27.27 8.69
N GLY A 34 -9.50 26.28 7.79
CA GLY A 34 -10.49 25.21 7.67
C GLY A 34 -11.86 25.72 7.22
N TYR A 35 -12.93 25.19 7.81
CA TYR A 35 -14.30 25.60 7.45
C TYR A 35 -14.64 27.06 7.78
N LYS A 36 -13.84 27.73 8.63
CA LYS A 36 -14.02 29.15 8.97
C LYS A 36 -13.45 30.09 7.90
N SER A 37 -12.51 29.62 7.07
CA SER A 37 -11.88 30.41 6.00
C SER A 37 -12.66 30.38 4.69
N CYS A 38 -13.75 29.62 4.64
CA CYS A 38 -14.51 29.42 3.42
C CYS A 38 -15.14 30.72 2.92
N PRO A 39 -14.92 31.08 1.64
CA PRO A 39 -15.53 32.28 1.08
C PRO A 39 -17.06 32.19 1.09
N ALA A 40 -17.71 33.35 1.24
CA ALA A 40 -19.17 33.41 1.30
C ALA A 40 -19.79 32.94 -0.02
N THR A 41 -20.80 32.08 0.08
CA THR A 41 -21.61 31.62 -1.05
C THR A 41 -22.93 32.40 -1.14
N GLN A 42 -23.63 32.26 -2.26
CA GLN A 42 -24.93 32.89 -2.51
C GLN A 42 -26.03 31.81 -2.50
N PRO A 43 -26.87 31.72 -1.45
CA PRO A 43 -27.79 30.58 -1.28
C PRO A 43 -28.84 30.39 -2.39
N SER A 44 -29.21 31.46 -3.10
CA SER A 44 -30.22 31.44 -4.17
C SER A 44 -29.62 31.35 -5.59
N MET A 45 -28.32 31.10 -5.69
CA MET A 45 -27.57 31.04 -6.94
C MET A 45 -26.84 29.70 -7.07
N LEU A 46 -26.44 29.34 -8.29
CA LEU A 46 -25.43 28.32 -8.54
C LEU A 46 -24.07 28.85 -8.10
N ASN A 47 -23.46 28.21 -7.11
CA ASN A 47 -22.13 28.53 -6.61
C ASN A 47 -21.09 27.66 -7.30
N VAL A 48 -20.22 28.29 -8.09
CA VAL A 48 -19.13 27.66 -8.83
C VAL A 48 -17.84 27.86 -8.06
N HIS A 49 -17.38 26.78 -7.44
CA HIS A 49 -16.14 26.72 -6.67
C HIS A 49 -14.97 26.48 -7.63
N LEU A 50 -14.23 27.55 -7.98
CA LEU A 50 -12.98 27.42 -8.71
C LEU A 50 -11.88 26.97 -7.74
N VAL A 51 -11.28 25.82 -7.99
CA VAL A 51 -10.25 25.23 -7.12
C VAL A 51 -8.92 25.18 -7.89
N PRO A 52 -8.05 26.18 -7.70
CA PRO A 52 -6.69 26.17 -8.23
C PRO A 52 -5.86 25.04 -7.61
N HIS A 53 -5.26 24.21 -8.46
CA HIS A 53 -4.37 23.12 -8.02
C HIS A 53 -3.29 22.84 -9.07
N THR A 54 -2.28 22.09 -8.66
CA THR A 54 -1.34 21.39 -9.54
C THR A 54 -1.37 19.91 -9.19
N HIS A 55 -1.12 19.04 -10.17
CA HIS A 55 -0.86 17.63 -9.91
C HIS A 55 0.63 17.36 -10.10
N ASP A 56 1.34 17.07 -9.02
CA ASP A 56 2.80 16.92 -9.04
C ASP A 56 3.18 15.46 -8.77
N ASP A 57 3.38 14.66 -9.82
CA ASP A 57 3.78 13.26 -9.68
C ASP A 57 5.10 13.10 -8.95
N VAL A 58 5.10 12.24 -7.92
CA VAL A 58 6.31 11.92 -7.14
C VAL A 58 7.15 10.88 -7.90
N GLY A 59 7.47 11.22 -9.15
CA GLY A 59 8.13 10.41 -10.17
C GLY A 59 7.15 9.70 -11.10
N TRP A 60 7.38 9.81 -12.41
CA TRP A 60 6.56 9.17 -13.45
C TRP A 60 7.33 9.14 -14.78
N LEU A 61 7.36 10.27 -15.50
CA LEU A 61 8.21 10.44 -16.69
C LEU A 61 9.62 10.89 -16.31
N LYS A 62 9.74 11.68 -15.24
CA LYS A 62 11.02 12.08 -14.65
C LYS A 62 11.13 11.51 -13.24
N THR A 63 12.34 11.51 -12.68
CA THR A 63 12.53 11.15 -11.27
C THR A 63 11.98 12.25 -10.37
N VAL A 64 11.74 11.92 -9.08
CA VAL A 64 11.28 12.88 -8.07
C VAL A 64 12.12 14.16 -8.09
N ASP A 65 13.45 14.03 -8.01
CA ASP A 65 14.31 15.19 -7.90
C ASP A 65 14.44 15.96 -9.23
N GLN A 66 14.28 15.29 -10.39
CA GLN A 66 14.23 15.97 -11.69
C GLN A 66 12.98 16.83 -11.84
N TYR A 67 11.81 16.32 -11.43
CA TYR A 67 10.58 17.13 -11.35
C TYR A 67 10.71 18.28 -10.37
N TYR A 68 11.32 18.05 -9.20
CA TYR A 68 11.51 19.11 -8.21
C TYR A 68 12.31 20.29 -8.77
N TYR A 69 13.48 20.01 -9.38
CA TYR A 69 14.38 21.05 -9.86
C TYR A 69 14.02 21.63 -11.23
N GLY A 70 13.14 20.99 -12.00
CA GLY A 70 12.87 21.38 -13.38
C GLY A 70 13.94 20.92 -14.37
N ASP A 71 14.64 19.82 -14.06
CA ASP A 71 15.61 19.20 -14.97
C ASP A 71 14.91 18.28 -15.99
N ARG A 72 15.61 17.90 -17.06
CA ARG A 72 15.14 16.99 -18.12
C ARG A 72 13.81 17.41 -18.75
N ASN A 73 13.65 18.71 -19.01
CA ASN A 73 12.48 19.26 -19.71
C ASN A 73 12.37 18.80 -21.18
N ASP A 74 13.37 18.08 -21.71
CA ASP A 74 13.28 17.32 -22.95
C ASP A 74 12.29 16.13 -22.86
N ILE A 75 12.05 15.61 -21.65
CA ILE A 75 11.07 14.53 -21.40
C ILE A 75 9.68 15.11 -21.16
N GLN A 76 9.57 16.02 -20.18
CA GLN A 76 8.34 16.76 -19.84
C GLN A 76 8.74 18.07 -19.17
N HIS A 77 8.17 19.18 -19.65
CA HIS A 77 8.38 20.50 -19.07
C HIS A 77 7.63 20.59 -17.73
N ALA A 78 8.36 20.55 -16.63
CA ALA A 78 7.79 20.52 -15.27
C ALA A 78 8.87 20.84 -14.22
N GLY A 79 8.64 21.83 -13.35
CA GLY A 79 9.53 22.24 -12.27
C GLY A 79 8.81 22.67 -10.99
N VAL A 80 8.66 21.76 -10.03
CA VAL A 80 7.79 21.95 -8.84
C VAL A 80 8.23 23.11 -7.95
N GLN A 81 9.53 23.37 -7.79
CA GLN A 81 10.00 24.51 -7.00
C GLN A 81 9.47 25.85 -7.55
N TYR A 82 9.39 26.00 -8.89
CA TYR A 82 8.91 27.22 -9.53
C TYR A 82 7.38 27.37 -9.40
N ILE A 83 6.66 26.24 -9.37
CA ILE A 83 5.22 26.23 -9.09
C ILE A 83 4.97 26.82 -7.70
N LEU A 84 5.64 26.29 -6.67
CA LEU A 84 5.46 26.75 -5.29
C LEU A 84 5.88 28.21 -5.09
N ASP A 85 6.98 28.63 -5.71
CA ASP A 85 7.46 30.01 -5.66
C ASP A 85 6.44 30.99 -6.29
N SER A 86 5.94 30.68 -7.49
CA SER A 86 5.03 31.60 -8.20
C SER A 86 3.62 31.61 -7.58
N VAL A 87 3.14 30.47 -7.07
CA VAL A 87 1.87 30.40 -6.32
C VAL A 87 1.94 31.25 -5.06
N LEU A 88 3.04 31.18 -4.31
CA LEU A 88 3.23 32.01 -3.11
C LEU A 88 3.11 33.51 -3.45
N GLU A 89 3.77 33.96 -4.51
CA GLU A 89 3.69 35.36 -4.96
C GLU A 89 2.25 35.76 -5.29
N GLN A 90 1.52 34.92 -6.04
CA GLN A 90 0.15 35.23 -6.44
C GLN A 90 -0.82 35.19 -5.28
N LEU A 91 -0.63 34.30 -4.30
CA LEU A 91 -1.39 34.36 -3.07
C LEU A 91 -1.08 35.67 -2.34
N LEU A 92 0.17 36.03 -2.08
CA LEU A 92 0.49 37.28 -1.36
C LEU A 92 -0.09 38.55 -2.02
N ALA A 93 -0.25 38.55 -3.36
CA ALA A 93 -0.78 39.69 -4.11
C ALA A 93 -2.28 39.96 -3.90
N ASP A 94 -3.12 38.98 -3.57
CA ASP A 94 -4.58 39.19 -3.42
C ASP A 94 -5.21 38.28 -2.34
N PRO A 95 -5.82 38.83 -1.26
CA PRO A 95 -6.41 38.08 -0.15
C PRO A 95 -7.56 37.13 -0.52
N THR A 96 -8.17 37.29 -1.70
CA THR A 96 -9.27 36.45 -2.19
C THR A 96 -8.79 35.17 -2.85
N ARG A 97 -7.55 35.13 -3.34
CA ARG A 97 -6.99 33.96 -4.02
C ARG A 97 -6.80 32.79 -3.06
N ARG A 98 -6.95 31.58 -3.62
CA ARG A 98 -6.84 30.29 -2.93
C ARG A 98 -6.02 29.33 -3.78
N PHE A 99 -5.35 28.38 -3.15
CA PHE A 99 -4.65 27.29 -3.82
C PHE A 99 -4.67 26.04 -2.93
N ILE A 100 -4.78 24.85 -3.53
CA ILE A 100 -4.60 23.59 -2.82
C ILE A 100 -3.30 22.90 -3.18
N TYR A 101 -2.67 22.22 -2.22
CA TYR A 101 -1.47 21.43 -2.46
C TYR A 101 -1.59 20.04 -1.85
N VAL A 102 -1.01 19.04 -2.51
CA VAL A 102 -1.27 17.61 -2.24
C VAL A 102 -0.03 16.86 -1.76
N GLU A 103 1.03 16.80 -2.57
CA GLU A 103 2.17 15.90 -2.36
C GLU A 103 3.19 16.48 -1.37
N THR A 104 3.10 16.05 -0.11
CA THR A 104 3.97 16.58 0.96
C THR A 104 5.45 16.32 0.70
N ALA A 105 5.82 15.29 -0.08
CA ALA A 105 7.20 15.02 -0.46
C ALA A 105 7.88 16.22 -1.15
N PHE A 106 7.18 16.90 -2.05
CA PHE A 106 7.71 18.08 -2.73
C PHE A 106 7.67 19.32 -1.85
N PHE A 107 6.55 19.53 -1.15
CA PHE A 107 6.44 20.65 -0.22
C PHE A 107 7.53 20.60 0.87
N PHE A 108 7.83 19.41 1.41
CA PHE A 108 8.90 19.21 2.37
C PHE A 108 10.28 19.60 1.83
N ARG A 109 10.59 19.19 0.59
CA ARG A 109 11.85 19.56 -0.09
C ARG A 109 11.97 21.08 -0.23
N TRP A 110 10.90 21.71 -0.73
CA TRP A 110 10.82 23.16 -0.90
C TRP A 110 10.94 23.91 0.42
N TRP A 111 10.15 23.52 1.43
CA TRP A 111 10.09 24.17 2.75
C TRP A 111 11.45 24.24 3.44
N ARG A 112 12.26 23.19 3.31
CA ARG A 112 13.60 23.12 3.91
C ARG A 112 14.59 24.12 3.32
N GLN A 113 14.36 24.58 2.09
CA GLN A 113 15.20 25.55 1.39
C GLN A 113 14.78 27.00 1.67
N GLN A 114 13.56 27.22 2.20
CA GLN A 114 13.03 28.56 2.40
C GLN A 114 13.61 29.27 3.63
N ASP A 115 13.75 30.60 3.50
CA ASP A 115 14.17 31.47 4.59
C ASP A 115 13.05 31.72 5.63
N SER A 116 13.37 32.43 6.71
CA SER A 116 12.39 32.70 7.76
C SER A 116 11.23 33.60 7.29
N ALA A 117 11.43 34.48 6.29
CA ALA A 117 10.40 35.40 5.81
C ALA A 117 9.38 34.63 4.97
N THR A 118 9.84 33.83 4.02
CA THR A 118 9.01 32.94 3.20
C THR A 118 8.26 31.95 4.07
N ARG A 119 8.92 31.30 5.04
CA ARG A 119 8.25 30.38 5.97
C ARG A 119 7.11 31.06 6.73
N LYS A 120 7.33 32.28 7.25
CA LYS A 120 6.27 33.05 7.94
C LYS A 120 5.11 33.41 7.00
N ALA A 121 5.41 33.81 5.76
CA ALA A 121 4.39 34.13 4.75
C ALA A 121 3.51 32.92 4.44
N VAL A 122 4.12 31.75 4.23
CA VAL A 122 3.39 30.49 4.00
C VAL A 122 2.57 30.09 5.22
N THR A 123 3.15 30.12 6.42
CA THR A 123 2.40 29.83 7.66
C THR A 123 1.19 30.75 7.83
N MET A 124 1.33 32.04 7.50
CA MET A 124 0.20 32.98 7.48
C MET A 124 -0.87 32.54 6.47
N LEU A 125 -0.50 32.23 5.23
CA LEU A 125 -1.44 31.78 4.19
C LEU A 125 -2.18 30.48 4.57
N VAL A 126 -1.50 29.55 5.24
CA VAL A 126 -2.11 28.31 5.76
C VAL A 126 -3.08 28.63 6.91
N ASN A 127 -2.70 29.51 7.83
CA ASN A 127 -3.56 29.93 8.95
C ASN A 127 -4.78 30.76 8.50
N GLU A 128 -4.68 31.43 7.35
CA GLU A 128 -5.79 32.13 6.68
C GLU A 128 -6.67 31.17 5.85
N GLY A 129 -6.25 29.92 5.65
CA GLY A 129 -6.91 28.94 4.79
C GLY A 129 -6.84 29.28 3.29
N ARG A 130 -5.79 30.01 2.90
CA ARG A 130 -5.58 30.47 1.52
C ARG A 130 -4.69 29.53 0.72
N LEU A 131 -3.71 28.93 1.40
CA LEU A 131 -3.07 27.71 0.97
C LEU A 131 -3.63 26.58 1.82
N GLU A 132 -4.36 25.65 1.22
CA GLU A 132 -4.93 24.49 1.92
C GLU A 132 -4.22 23.21 1.48
N PHE A 133 -3.72 22.44 2.45
CA PHE A 133 -3.28 21.08 2.18
C PHE A 133 -4.50 20.16 2.10
N VAL A 134 -4.61 19.43 0.99
CA VAL A 134 -5.61 18.36 0.81
C VAL A 134 -4.87 17.05 0.58
N ASN A 135 -5.49 15.93 0.93
CA ASN A 135 -4.78 14.65 1.13
C ASN A 135 -3.65 14.78 2.17
N GLY A 136 -2.46 15.29 1.83
CA GLY A 136 -1.39 15.56 2.80
C GLY A 136 -0.54 14.35 3.19
N GLY A 137 -0.72 13.22 2.51
CA GLY A 137 0.29 12.16 2.51
C GLY A 137 1.61 12.61 1.88
N TRP A 138 2.63 11.78 1.99
CA TRP A 138 3.91 12.02 1.30
C TRP A 138 3.72 12.05 -0.22
N CYS A 139 2.88 11.16 -0.74
CA CYS A 139 2.42 11.13 -2.13
C CYS A 139 0.91 10.90 -2.20
N MET A 140 0.34 11.05 -3.39
CA MET A 140 -0.95 10.46 -3.73
C MET A 140 -0.72 8.99 -4.11
N SER A 141 -1.02 8.07 -3.18
CA SER A 141 -0.68 6.66 -3.36
C SER A 141 -1.57 5.95 -4.39
N ASP A 142 -1.03 4.91 -5.04
CA ASP A 142 -1.88 3.92 -5.74
C ASP A 142 -2.85 3.28 -4.74
N GLU A 143 -4.03 2.92 -5.24
CA GLU A 143 -5.07 2.25 -4.46
C GLU A 143 -5.19 0.76 -4.79
N ALA A 144 -4.62 0.27 -5.89
CA ALA A 144 -4.73 -1.14 -6.26
C ALA A 144 -3.58 -1.99 -5.72
N THR A 145 -2.33 -1.54 -5.89
CA THR A 145 -1.13 -2.36 -5.70
C THR A 145 -0.34 -2.01 -4.44
N THR A 146 -0.92 -1.19 -3.56
CA THR A 146 -0.39 -0.86 -2.24
C THR A 146 -0.94 -1.79 -1.15
N HIS A 147 -0.12 -2.07 -0.14
CA HIS A 147 -0.58 -2.70 1.09
C HIS A 147 -0.94 -1.63 2.13
N TYR A 148 -2.04 -1.84 2.85
CA TYR A 148 -2.62 -0.85 3.75
C TYR A 148 -1.62 -0.31 4.80
N SER A 149 -0.68 -1.14 5.29
CA SER A 149 0.34 -0.70 6.24
C SER A 149 1.26 0.38 5.67
N ALA A 150 1.70 0.25 4.42
CA ALA A 150 2.55 1.24 3.77
C ALA A 150 1.79 2.53 3.44
N VAL A 151 0.50 2.44 3.13
CA VAL A 151 -0.38 3.60 2.96
C VAL A 151 -0.51 4.37 4.27
N ILE A 152 -0.75 3.68 5.40
CA ILE A 152 -0.79 4.32 6.71
C ILE A 152 0.53 5.01 7.03
N ASP A 153 1.67 4.37 6.75
CA ASP A 153 2.99 4.92 7.05
C ASP A 153 3.30 6.19 6.22
N GLN A 154 3.05 6.18 4.90
CA GLN A 154 3.28 7.36 4.06
C GLN A 154 2.36 8.53 4.43
N MET A 155 1.09 8.22 4.77
CA MET A 155 0.14 9.22 5.26
C MET A 155 0.59 9.80 6.60
N THR A 156 1.07 8.96 7.52
CA THR A 156 1.58 9.38 8.83
C THR A 156 2.76 10.32 8.68
N LEU A 157 3.72 10.01 7.79
CA LEU A 157 4.90 10.84 7.56
C LEU A 157 4.52 12.25 7.08
N GLY A 158 3.70 12.34 6.02
CA GLY A 158 3.28 13.64 5.48
C GLY A 158 2.44 14.44 6.47
N LEU A 159 1.43 13.81 7.06
CA LEU A 159 0.50 14.48 7.99
C LEU A 159 1.18 14.90 9.30
N ARG A 160 2.16 14.12 9.78
CA ARG A 160 2.99 14.52 10.93
C ARG A 160 3.76 15.79 10.60
N PHE A 161 4.47 15.82 9.48
CA PHE A 161 5.22 17.01 9.07
C PHE A 161 4.33 18.25 8.97
N LEU A 162 3.14 18.13 8.36
CA LEU A 162 2.20 19.25 8.25
C LEU A 162 1.67 19.70 9.62
N ASN A 163 1.37 18.76 10.51
CA ASN A 163 0.89 19.06 11.87
C ASN A 163 1.99 19.71 12.73
N ASP A 164 3.23 19.22 12.66
CA ASP A 164 4.36 19.78 13.41
C ASP A 164 4.73 21.18 12.89
N THR A 165 4.50 21.45 11.60
CA THR A 165 4.86 22.74 10.96
C THR A 165 3.75 23.79 11.08
N PHE A 166 2.49 23.42 10.89
CA PHE A 166 1.35 24.35 10.77
C PHE A 166 0.22 24.09 11.78
N GLY A 167 0.40 23.14 12.70
CA GLY A 167 -0.61 22.79 13.70
C GLY A 167 -1.94 22.36 13.09
N ALA A 168 -3.04 22.74 13.74
CA ALA A 168 -4.39 22.37 13.31
C ALA A 168 -4.78 22.88 11.92
N CYS A 169 -4.17 23.98 11.45
CA CYS A 169 -4.42 24.52 10.10
C CYS A 169 -3.70 23.75 9.00
N GLY A 170 -2.62 23.02 9.33
CA GLY A 170 -1.96 22.10 8.41
C GLY A 170 -2.71 20.79 8.20
N ARG A 171 -3.74 20.50 9.01
CA ARG A 171 -4.48 19.23 8.96
C ARG A 171 -5.51 19.25 7.82
N PRO A 172 -5.38 18.39 6.81
CA PRO A 172 -6.35 18.27 5.72
C PRO A 172 -7.72 17.83 6.21
N ARG A 173 -8.78 18.30 5.52
CA ARG A 173 -10.18 17.84 5.74
C ARG A 173 -10.70 16.96 4.62
N VAL A 174 -10.08 17.04 3.45
CA VAL A 174 -10.49 16.34 2.24
C VAL A 174 -9.37 15.44 1.75
N ALA A 175 -9.69 14.17 1.51
CA ALA A 175 -8.84 13.26 0.76
C ALA A 175 -9.00 13.57 -0.74
N TRP A 176 -7.89 13.58 -1.46
CA TRP A 176 -7.83 14.08 -2.83
C TRP A 176 -7.00 13.12 -3.68
N HIS A 177 -7.65 12.15 -4.32
CA HIS A 177 -7.02 11.13 -5.16
C HIS A 177 -7.53 11.27 -6.59
N ILE A 178 -7.05 12.30 -7.28
CA ILE A 178 -7.54 12.62 -8.61
C ILE A 178 -7.05 11.65 -9.69
N ASP A 179 -5.90 11.02 -9.47
CA ASP A 179 -5.20 10.24 -10.48
C ASP A 179 -4.99 8.74 -10.27
N PRO A 180 -5.17 8.14 -9.07
CA PRO A 180 -5.15 6.67 -8.94
C PRO A 180 -6.15 5.98 -9.88
N PHE A 181 -5.74 4.85 -10.45
CA PHE A 181 -6.42 4.20 -11.58
C PHE A 181 -7.53 3.25 -11.11
N GLY A 182 -8.56 3.84 -10.50
CA GLY A 182 -9.61 3.16 -9.73
C GLY A 182 -9.37 3.32 -8.22
N HIS A 183 -10.41 3.11 -7.42
CA HIS A 183 -10.39 3.47 -6.00
C HIS A 183 -10.81 2.32 -5.09
N ALA A 184 -10.04 2.08 -4.04
CA ALA A 184 -10.21 0.97 -3.10
C ALA A 184 -11.16 1.34 -1.97
N ARG A 185 -12.00 0.37 -1.58
CA ARG A 185 -12.84 0.50 -0.38
C ARG A 185 -12.00 0.75 0.87
N GLU A 186 -10.86 0.07 0.99
CA GLU A 186 -9.98 0.22 2.15
C GLU A 186 -9.41 1.64 2.30
N HIS A 187 -9.13 2.35 1.20
CA HIS A 187 -8.66 3.73 1.25
C HIS A 187 -9.70 4.68 1.88
N ALA A 188 -10.96 4.57 1.46
CA ALA A 188 -12.04 5.36 2.07
C ALA A 188 -12.20 5.07 3.58
N SER A 189 -12.03 3.80 3.99
CA SER A 189 -12.06 3.40 5.41
C SER A 189 -10.91 4.02 6.20
N MET A 190 -9.70 4.01 5.64
CA MET A 190 -8.52 4.62 6.27
C MET A 190 -8.67 6.14 6.37
N PHE A 191 -9.11 6.83 5.31
CA PHE A 191 -9.35 8.27 5.37
C PHE A 191 -10.43 8.64 6.40
N ALA A 192 -11.51 7.89 6.50
CA ALA A 192 -12.50 8.10 7.56
C ALA A 192 -11.86 8.02 8.97
N GLN A 193 -11.00 7.02 9.20
CA GLN A 193 -10.31 6.81 10.47
C GLN A 193 -9.16 7.79 10.73
N MET A 194 -8.64 8.45 9.70
CA MET A 194 -7.68 9.56 9.78
C MET A 194 -8.37 10.92 10.03
N GLY A 195 -9.70 10.99 10.02
CA GLY A 195 -10.44 12.20 10.37
C GLY A 195 -10.86 13.06 9.18
N TYR A 196 -10.79 12.55 7.95
CA TYR A 196 -11.27 13.25 6.76
C TYR A 196 -12.80 13.30 6.73
N ASP A 197 -13.34 14.43 6.28
CA ASP A 197 -14.77 14.68 6.15
C ASP A 197 -15.32 14.26 4.77
N GLY A 198 -14.47 14.25 3.75
CA GLY A 198 -14.83 13.83 2.41
C GLY A 198 -13.65 13.37 1.55
N PHE A 199 -13.98 12.73 0.44
CA PHE A 199 -13.06 12.15 -0.52
C PHE A 199 -13.46 12.53 -1.95
N PHE A 200 -12.54 13.08 -2.75
CA PHE A 200 -12.82 13.37 -4.16
C PHE A 200 -11.78 12.74 -5.08
N PHE A 201 -12.27 12.23 -6.20
CA PHE A 201 -11.46 11.54 -7.20
C PHE A 201 -11.96 11.73 -8.64
N GLY A 202 -11.10 11.48 -9.62
CA GLY A 202 -11.39 11.69 -11.05
C GLY A 202 -11.69 10.42 -11.86
N ARG A 203 -11.14 9.27 -11.47
CA ARG A 203 -11.08 8.06 -12.32
C ARG A 203 -12.03 6.95 -11.84
N LEU A 204 -13.00 6.61 -12.66
CA LEU A 204 -13.90 5.48 -12.47
C LEU A 204 -14.34 4.94 -13.83
N ASP A 205 -14.88 3.72 -13.83
CA ASP A 205 -15.41 3.10 -15.05
C ASP A 205 -16.34 4.05 -15.83
N TYR A 206 -16.10 4.16 -17.13
CA TYR A 206 -16.83 5.09 -18.00
C TYR A 206 -18.35 4.83 -18.04
N GLN A 207 -18.79 3.57 -17.89
CA GLN A 207 -20.20 3.21 -17.82
C GLN A 207 -20.80 3.62 -16.47
N ASP A 208 -20.07 3.41 -15.36
CA ASP A 208 -20.49 3.91 -14.03
C ASP A 208 -20.60 5.44 -14.04
N LYS A 209 -19.59 6.14 -14.58
CA LYS A 209 -19.60 7.60 -14.71
C LYS A 209 -20.82 8.10 -15.49
N ALA A 210 -21.11 7.50 -16.65
CA ALA A 210 -22.27 7.89 -17.46
C ALA A 210 -23.61 7.68 -16.72
N ARG A 211 -23.73 6.56 -15.99
CA ARG A 211 -24.89 6.25 -15.14
C ARG A 211 -25.02 7.27 -14.01
N ARG A 212 -23.94 7.60 -13.30
CA ARG A 212 -23.94 8.58 -12.20
C ARG A 212 -24.26 9.98 -12.67
N ILE A 213 -23.76 10.42 -13.82
CA ILE A 213 -24.10 11.72 -14.42
C ILE A 213 -25.60 11.80 -14.69
N ARG A 214 -26.17 10.76 -15.33
CA ARG A 214 -27.59 10.71 -15.66
C ARG A 214 -28.48 10.72 -14.41
N ASP A 215 -28.09 9.96 -13.39
CA ASP A 215 -28.90 9.74 -12.18
C ASP A 215 -28.60 10.75 -11.06
N LYS A 216 -27.67 11.69 -11.29
CA LYS A 216 -27.16 12.66 -10.31
C LYS A 216 -26.59 11.99 -9.05
N ASP A 217 -25.85 10.90 -9.26
CA ASP A 217 -25.25 10.04 -8.22
C ASP A 217 -23.71 10.11 -8.27
N MET A 218 -23.17 11.26 -8.69
CA MET A 218 -21.74 11.58 -8.63
C MET A 218 -21.28 11.92 -7.20
N GLU A 219 -22.21 12.03 -6.25
CA GLU A 219 -21.98 12.38 -4.86
C GLU A 219 -22.76 11.42 -3.96
N MET A 220 -22.05 10.73 -3.07
CA MET A 220 -22.61 9.67 -2.22
C MET A 220 -21.90 9.61 -0.86
N VAL A 221 -22.45 8.83 0.07
CA VAL A 221 -21.70 8.35 1.24
C VAL A 221 -21.15 6.96 0.92
N TRP A 222 -19.84 6.80 1.01
CA TRP A 222 -19.20 5.51 0.86
C TRP A 222 -19.07 4.85 2.24
N ARG A 223 -19.79 3.74 2.44
CA ARG A 223 -19.65 2.90 3.62
C ARG A 223 -18.54 1.90 3.36
N ALA A 224 -17.38 2.19 3.92
CA ALA A 224 -16.14 1.57 3.51
C ALA A 224 -15.74 0.32 4.32
N SER A 225 -16.62 -0.20 5.19
CA SER A 225 -16.39 -1.46 5.89
C SER A 225 -17.71 -2.10 6.29
N GLU A 226 -17.76 -3.43 6.20
CA GLU A 226 -18.87 -4.24 6.71
C GLU A 226 -18.70 -4.58 8.20
N SER A 227 -17.46 -4.49 8.72
CA SER A 227 -17.11 -4.90 10.08
C SER A 227 -17.15 -3.72 11.06
N LEU A 228 -16.73 -2.54 10.63
CA LEU A 228 -16.71 -1.35 11.47
C LEU A 228 -18.12 -0.77 11.60
N THR A 229 -18.54 -0.49 12.83
CA THR A 229 -19.88 0.04 13.10
C THR A 229 -20.07 1.40 12.44
N PRO A 230 -21.07 1.58 11.56
CA PRO A 230 -21.37 2.89 10.98
C PRO A 230 -21.66 3.94 12.07
N PRO A 231 -21.21 5.21 11.89
CA PRO A 231 -20.56 5.76 10.70
C PRO A 231 -19.01 5.74 10.76
N THR A 232 -18.38 4.85 11.55
CA THR A 232 -16.92 4.89 11.81
C THR A 232 -16.07 4.93 10.54
N ALA A 233 -16.46 4.15 9.52
CA ALA A 233 -15.80 4.09 8.22
C ALA A 233 -16.64 4.72 7.08
N ASP A 234 -17.73 5.42 7.40
CA ASP A 234 -18.52 6.14 6.39
C ASP A 234 -17.77 7.42 6.01
N LEU A 235 -17.66 7.72 4.71
CA LEU A 235 -16.99 8.91 4.18
C LEU A 235 -17.78 9.48 3.00
N PHE A 236 -18.07 10.79 3.03
CA PHE A 236 -18.67 11.44 1.87
C PHE A 236 -17.70 11.38 0.69
N THR A 237 -18.18 10.98 -0.48
CA THR A 237 -17.35 10.75 -1.65
C THR A 237 -17.97 11.42 -2.87
N GLY A 238 -17.18 12.21 -3.59
CA GLY A 238 -17.59 12.91 -4.79
C GLY A 238 -16.71 12.58 -5.99
N VAL A 239 -17.34 12.28 -7.12
CA VAL A 239 -16.69 12.07 -8.40
C VAL A 239 -16.57 13.41 -9.12
N LEU A 240 -15.35 13.75 -9.55
CA LEU A 240 -15.09 14.97 -10.31
C LEU A 240 -15.57 14.83 -11.76
N PRO A 241 -16.07 15.91 -12.37
CA PRO A 241 -16.77 15.83 -13.67
C PRO A 241 -15.79 15.55 -14.81
N ASN A 242 -14.63 16.21 -14.81
CA ASN A 242 -13.70 16.24 -15.95
C ASN A 242 -12.36 15.53 -15.63
N GLY A 243 -12.41 14.45 -14.83
CA GLY A 243 -11.21 13.86 -14.26
C GLY A 243 -10.66 14.84 -13.23
N TYR A 244 -9.67 15.62 -13.61
CA TYR A 244 -9.11 16.70 -12.79
C TYR A 244 -8.64 17.91 -13.60
N ASN A 245 -9.00 17.99 -14.88
CA ASN A 245 -8.62 19.10 -15.76
C ASN A 245 -9.56 20.30 -15.62
N PRO A 246 -9.13 21.51 -16.03
CA PRO A 246 -10.04 22.64 -16.19
C PRO A 246 -11.14 22.34 -17.20
N PRO A 247 -12.31 23.00 -17.09
CA PRO A 247 -13.30 22.94 -18.15
C PRO A 247 -12.70 23.33 -19.50
N ALA A 248 -13.09 22.64 -20.57
CA ALA A 248 -12.53 22.88 -21.90
C ALA A 248 -12.67 24.36 -22.33
N GLY A 249 -11.56 24.99 -22.71
CA GLY A 249 -11.49 26.41 -23.06
C GLY A 249 -11.07 27.35 -21.92
N PHE A 250 -10.69 26.81 -20.77
CA PHE A 250 -10.32 27.56 -19.57
C PHE A 250 -8.97 27.11 -18.98
N CYS A 251 -8.07 26.56 -19.81
CA CYS A 251 -6.69 26.28 -19.40
C CYS A 251 -5.77 27.46 -19.72
N TRP A 252 -5.31 28.18 -18.69
CA TRP A 252 -4.43 29.35 -18.85
C TRP A 252 -3.00 29.10 -18.41
N ASP A 253 -2.58 27.84 -18.39
CA ASP A 253 -1.18 27.51 -18.14
C ASP A 253 -0.30 27.87 -19.35
N GLN A 254 1.01 28.03 -19.11
CA GLN A 254 1.99 28.25 -20.18
C GLN A 254 2.07 27.07 -21.17
N SER A 255 1.69 25.87 -20.73
CA SER A 255 1.56 24.67 -21.56
C SER A 255 0.27 24.60 -22.39
N CYS A 256 -0.65 25.55 -22.20
CA CYS A 256 -1.97 25.56 -22.82
C CYS A 256 -2.11 26.64 -23.90
N ASN A 257 -3.12 26.45 -24.78
CA ASN A 257 -3.38 27.32 -25.93
C ASN A 257 -4.72 28.09 -25.85
N ASP A 258 -5.44 28.01 -24.73
CA ASP A 258 -6.72 28.73 -24.61
C ASP A 258 -6.46 30.25 -24.53
N PRO A 259 -7.28 31.06 -25.22
CA PRO A 259 -7.04 32.49 -25.29
C PRO A 259 -7.23 33.14 -23.90
N PRO A 260 -6.37 34.11 -23.53
CA PRO A 260 -6.58 34.89 -22.32
C PRO A 260 -7.83 35.76 -22.45
N ILE A 261 -8.35 36.23 -21.32
CA ILE A 261 -9.44 37.18 -21.27
C ILE A 261 -8.92 38.58 -21.64
N ARG A 262 -9.36 39.06 -22.81
CA ARG A 262 -9.06 40.36 -23.41
C ARG A 262 -10.23 41.29 -23.14
N ASP A 263 -10.05 42.18 -22.17
CA ASP A 263 -11.09 42.98 -21.54
C ASP A 263 -10.97 44.49 -21.80
N ASP A 264 -10.00 44.91 -22.60
CA ASP A 264 -9.93 46.29 -23.11
C ASP A 264 -10.78 46.40 -24.39
N PRO A 265 -11.92 47.11 -24.36
CA PRO A 265 -12.79 47.25 -25.53
C PRO A 265 -12.16 48.10 -26.66
N ASN A 266 -11.04 48.77 -26.40
CA ASN A 266 -10.33 49.58 -27.39
C ASN A 266 -9.23 48.81 -28.12
N LEU A 267 -8.92 47.58 -27.69
CA LEU A 267 -7.95 46.70 -28.32
C LEU A 267 -8.65 45.67 -29.21
N GLU A 268 -7.90 45.14 -30.19
CA GLU A 268 -8.38 44.06 -31.04
C GLU A 268 -8.68 42.79 -30.23
N ASP A 269 -9.60 41.98 -30.76
CA ASP A 269 -9.98 40.68 -30.21
C ASP A 269 -10.57 40.67 -28.78
N TYR A 270 -11.22 41.75 -28.33
CA TYR A 270 -12.03 41.74 -27.10
C TYR A 270 -12.96 40.51 -27.07
N ASN A 271 -12.91 39.72 -25.99
CA ASN A 271 -13.59 38.41 -25.94
C ASN A 271 -14.42 38.16 -24.67
N VAL A 272 -14.55 39.13 -23.76
CA VAL A 272 -15.21 38.94 -22.45
C VAL A 272 -16.64 38.39 -22.60
N ASP A 273 -17.47 38.96 -23.47
CA ASP A 273 -18.87 38.52 -23.59
C ASP A 273 -18.99 37.06 -24.07
N ASN A 274 -18.11 36.63 -24.97
CA ASN A 274 -18.06 35.24 -25.44
C ASN A 274 -17.56 34.30 -24.34
N VAL A 275 -16.49 34.67 -23.63
CA VAL A 275 -15.92 33.88 -22.52
C VAL A 275 -16.94 33.71 -21.40
N VAL A 276 -17.59 34.80 -20.98
CA VAL A 276 -18.60 34.80 -19.91
C VAL A 276 -19.81 33.96 -20.30
N LYS A 277 -20.31 34.11 -21.53
CA LYS A 277 -21.43 33.30 -22.03
C LYS A 277 -21.07 31.81 -22.00
N ARG A 278 -19.93 31.44 -22.57
CA ARG A 278 -19.44 30.05 -22.60
C ARG A 278 -19.26 29.48 -21.19
N PHE A 279 -18.69 30.25 -20.27
CA PHE A 279 -18.50 29.80 -18.89
C PHE A 279 -19.84 29.53 -18.19
N ILE A 280 -20.81 30.44 -18.33
CA ILE A 280 -22.15 30.26 -17.76
C ILE A 280 -22.85 29.03 -18.34
N GLU A 281 -22.71 28.77 -19.65
CA GLU A 281 -23.24 27.57 -20.29
C GLU A 281 -22.62 26.30 -19.69
N ILE A 282 -21.29 26.23 -19.62
CA ILE A 282 -20.56 25.10 -19.01
C ILE A 282 -20.96 24.89 -17.55
N ALA A 283 -21.03 25.95 -16.75
CA ALA A 283 -21.43 25.86 -15.35
C ALA A 283 -22.84 25.30 -15.19
N ASN A 284 -23.80 25.77 -15.99
CA ASN A 284 -25.17 25.27 -15.96
C ASN A 284 -25.27 23.82 -16.46
N ASP A 285 -24.47 23.42 -17.44
CA ASP A 285 -24.42 22.05 -17.92
C ASP A 285 -23.84 21.10 -16.86
N GLN A 286 -22.74 21.50 -16.20
CA GLN A 286 -22.16 20.73 -15.11
C GLN A 286 -23.13 20.64 -13.91
N ALA A 287 -23.88 21.70 -13.59
CA ALA A 287 -24.87 21.69 -12.52
C ALA A 287 -25.99 20.64 -12.72
N LYS A 288 -26.23 20.19 -13.96
CA LYS A 288 -27.20 19.12 -14.23
C LYS A 288 -26.72 17.76 -13.72
N MET A 289 -25.41 17.57 -13.51
CA MET A 289 -24.79 16.32 -13.07
C MET A 289 -24.85 16.12 -11.54
N TYR A 290 -25.07 17.20 -10.79
CA TYR A 290 -25.02 17.22 -9.32
C TYR A 290 -26.39 17.56 -8.71
N ARG A 291 -26.52 17.33 -7.39
CA ARG A 291 -27.81 17.46 -6.68
C ARG A 291 -28.00 18.82 -6.01
N THR A 292 -26.93 19.51 -5.68
CA THR A 292 -26.98 20.81 -5.00
C THR A 292 -26.83 21.97 -5.98
N ASN A 293 -26.92 23.20 -5.46
CA ASN A 293 -26.54 24.41 -6.17
C ASN A 293 -25.05 24.76 -5.98
N HIS A 294 -24.22 23.80 -5.59
CA HIS A 294 -22.76 23.93 -5.54
C HIS A 294 -22.15 23.01 -6.58
N ILE A 295 -21.19 23.51 -7.35
CA ILE A 295 -20.36 22.69 -8.25
C ILE A 295 -18.89 23.05 -8.07
N ILE A 296 -18.02 22.07 -8.28
CA ILE A 296 -16.56 22.22 -8.23
C ILE A 296 -15.95 22.24 -9.63
N MET A 297 -15.05 23.18 -9.91
CA MET A 297 -14.24 23.19 -11.12
C MET A 297 -12.76 23.19 -10.72
N THR A 298 -12.07 22.12 -11.10
CA THR A 298 -10.63 21.92 -10.93
C THR A 298 -9.88 22.81 -11.90
N MET A 299 -9.22 23.86 -11.41
CA MET A 299 -8.53 24.85 -12.24
C MET A 299 -7.03 24.51 -12.24
N GLY A 300 -6.67 23.38 -12.83
CA GLY A 300 -5.31 22.84 -12.83
C GLY A 300 -5.19 21.52 -13.57
N SER A 301 -3.96 21.05 -13.74
CA SER A 301 -3.59 19.77 -14.35
C SER A 301 -2.15 19.42 -13.97
N ASP A 302 -1.57 18.42 -14.60
CA ASP A 302 -0.20 17.94 -14.38
C ASP A 302 0.81 19.10 -14.49
N PHE A 303 1.55 19.33 -13.40
CA PHE A 303 2.64 20.31 -13.28
C PHE A 303 2.33 21.73 -13.79
N GLN A 304 1.07 22.16 -13.69
CA GLN A 304 0.66 23.52 -14.04
C GLN A 304 1.04 24.51 -12.93
N TYR A 305 0.87 25.81 -13.18
CA TYR A 305 1.20 26.90 -12.25
C TYR A 305 2.70 27.18 -12.05
N GLU A 306 3.59 26.70 -12.93
CA GLU A 306 4.98 27.19 -12.95
C GLU A 306 5.04 28.72 -13.12
N ASN A 307 4.07 29.27 -13.85
CA ASN A 307 3.74 30.69 -13.86
C ASN A 307 2.29 30.91 -13.42
N ALA A 308 2.06 30.89 -12.11
CA ALA A 308 0.74 31.06 -11.52
C ALA A 308 0.02 32.37 -11.92
N ASN A 309 0.74 33.41 -12.31
CA ASN A 309 0.15 34.69 -12.72
C ASN A 309 -0.78 34.53 -13.94
N LEU A 310 -0.45 33.65 -14.88
CA LEU A 310 -1.29 33.42 -16.08
C LEU A 310 -2.68 32.92 -15.68
N TRP A 311 -2.73 31.98 -14.74
CA TRP A 311 -3.97 31.45 -14.16
C TRP A 311 -4.74 32.52 -13.41
N TYR A 312 -4.13 33.13 -12.39
CA TYR A 312 -4.82 34.07 -11.51
C TYR A 312 -5.30 35.32 -12.25
N LYS A 313 -4.53 35.87 -13.19
CA LYS A 313 -4.95 37.03 -13.99
C LYS A 313 -6.23 36.77 -14.79
N ASN A 314 -6.39 35.55 -15.32
CA ASN A 314 -7.58 35.17 -16.06
C ASN A 314 -8.74 34.77 -15.15
N MET A 315 -8.49 34.04 -14.06
CA MET A 315 -9.51 33.69 -13.08
C MET A 315 -10.10 34.92 -12.37
N ASP A 316 -9.29 35.93 -12.04
CA ASP A 316 -9.76 37.19 -11.45
C ASP A 316 -10.74 37.90 -12.38
N LYS A 317 -10.40 37.99 -13.68
CA LYS A 317 -11.28 38.54 -14.72
C LYS A 317 -12.53 37.70 -14.89
N LEU A 318 -12.40 36.38 -14.93
CA LEU A 318 -13.54 35.46 -15.06
C LEU A 318 -14.54 35.67 -13.92
N ILE A 319 -14.07 35.63 -12.67
CA ILE A 319 -14.89 35.85 -11.47
C ILE A 319 -15.59 37.22 -11.56
N ARG A 320 -14.84 38.28 -11.85
CA ARG A 320 -15.36 39.64 -11.97
C ARG A 320 -16.48 39.75 -13.01
N TYR A 321 -16.23 39.28 -14.24
CA TYR A 321 -17.15 39.49 -15.35
C TYR A 321 -18.35 38.54 -15.31
N VAL A 322 -18.20 37.31 -14.83
CA VAL A 322 -19.34 36.40 -14.64
C VAL A 322 -20.25 36.91 -13.52
N ASN A 323 -19.69 37.31 -12.38
CA ASN A 323 -20.49 37.84 -11.27
C ASN A 323 -21.16 39.18 -11.61
N ALA A 324 -20.54 40.02 -12.46
CA ALA A 324 -21.18 41.25 -12.92
C ALA A 324 -22.51 41.01 -13.67
N LYS A 325 -22.67 39.85 -14.35
CA LYS A 325 -23.93 39.47 -15.02
C LYS A 325 -25.07 39.16 -14.03
N GLN A 326 -24.81 39.06 -12.72
CA GLN A 326 -25.86 38.93 -11.70
C GLN A 326 -26.80 40.15 -11.70
N SER A 327 -26.26 41.35 -11.96
CA SER A 327 -27.06 42.58 -12.13
C SER A 327 -28.00 42.53 -13.35
N GLN A 328 -27.73 41.63 -14.29
CA GLN A 328 -28.50 41.40 -15.52
C GLN A 328 -29.37 40.14 -15.41
N GLY A 329 -29.51 39.57 -14.20
CA GLY A 329 -30.37 38.42 -13.92
C GLY A 329 -29.69 37.05 -13.92
N SER A 330 -28.37 36.96 -14.18
CA SER A 330 -27.63 35.70 -14.03
C SER A 330 -27.76 35.17 -12.59
N LYS A 331 -27.94 33.86 -12.45
CA LYS A 331 -27.99 33.14 -11.17
C LYS A 331 -26.73 32.35 -10.90
N VAL A 332 -25.61 32.76 -11.48
CA VAL A 332 -24.29 32.13 -11.29
C VAL A 332 -23.42 33.04 -10.41
N ASN A 333 -22.88 32.44 -9.35
CA ASN A 333 -21.91 33.04 -8.45
C ASN A 333 -20.61 32.24 -8.53
N VAL A 334 -19.52 32.89 -8.93
CA VAL A 334 -18.20 32.27 -9.08
C VAL A 334 -17.29 32.80 -7.98
N LEU A 335 -16.51 31.91 -7.37
CA LEU A 335 -15.59 32.23 -6.30
C LEU A 335 -14.33 31.36 -6.38
N TYR A 336 -13.20 31.90 -5.93
CA TYR A 336 -12.10 31.05 -5.49
C TYR A 336 -12.57 30.19 -4.32
N SER A 337 -12.12 28.94 -4.30
CA SER A 337 -12.51 27.98 -3.28
C SER A 337 -11.44 26.92 -3.10
N THR A 338 -11.66 26.05 -2.11
CA THR A 338 -10.97 24.79 -1.90
C THR A 338 -11.99 23.64 -1.90
N PRO A 339 -11.56 22.36 -1.98
CA PRO A 339 -12.43 21.19 -1.84
C PRO A 339 -13.13 21.14 -0.48
N SER A 340 -12.48 21.56 0.60
CA SER A 340 -13.12 21.63 1.93
C SER A 340 -14.31 22.59 1.94
N CYS A 341 -14.20 23.73 1.27
CA CYS A 341 -15.29 24.69 1.18
C CYS A 341 -16.42 24.23 0.25
N TYR A 342 -16.08 23.49 -0.81
CA TYR A 342 -17.10 22.80 -1.62
C TYR A 342 -17.86 21.78 -0.79
N LEU A 343 -17.14 20.90 -0.08
CA LEU A 343 -17.71 19.88 0.82
C LEU A 343 -18.61 20.50 1.90
N GLN A 344 -18.21 21.64 2.48
CA GLN A 344 -19.03 22.37 3.44
C GLN A 344 -20.36 22.82 2.83
N GLY A 345 -20.36 23.30 1.58
CA GLY A 345 -21.58 23.65 0.85
C GLY A 345 -22.50 22.43 0.67
N LEU A 346 -21.94 21.27 0.35
CA LEU A 346 -22.69 20.01 0.23
C LEU A 346 -23.31 19.56 1.56
N HIS A 347 -22.56 19.71 2.65
CA HIS A 347 -23.05 19.39 3.99
C HIS A 347 -24.18 20.34 4.42
N GLN A 348 -24.02 21.65 4.17
CA GLN A 348 -25.03 22.66 4.48
C GLN A 348 -26.32 22.53 3.66
N ALA A 349 -26.24 21.95 2.46
CA ALA A 349 -27.44 21.63 1.66
C ALA A 349 -28.37 20.63 2.35
N ASN A 350 -27.87 19.88 3.36
CA ASN A 350 -28.66 19.03 4.26
C ASN A 350 -29.54 18.00 3.54
N LEU A 351 -29.06 17.50 2.40
CA LEU A 351 -29.71 16.49 1.57
C LEU A 351 -29.48 15.08 2.15
N THR A 352 -30.34 14.14 1.73
CA THR A 352 -30.13 12.71 1.95
C THR A 352 -29.34 12.12 0.79
N TRP A 353 -28.21 11.48 1.07
CA TRP A 353 -27.29 10.91 0.08
C TRP A 353 -27.48 9.40 -0.09
N SER A 354 -27.14 8.90 -1.27
CA SER A 354 -27.05 7.47 -1.57
C SER A 354 -25.88 6.83 -0.83
N VAL A 355 -25.91 5.51 -0.66
CA VAL A 355 -24.84 4.75 -0.02
C VAL A 355 -24.22 3.77 -1.01
N LYS A 356 -22.89 3.76 -1.09
CA LYS A 356 -22.08 2.76 -1.83
C LYS A 356 -21.31 1.89 -0.82
N MET A 357 -21.13 0.60 -1.12
CA MET A 357 -20.50 -0.39 -0.23
C MET A 357 -19.35 -1.18 -0.87
N ASP A 358 -19.35 -1.29 -2.20
CA ASP A 358 -18.30 -1.92 -3.01
C ASP A 358 -17.16 -0.92 -3.29
N ASP A 359 -16.20 -1.29 -4.15
CA ASP A 359 -15.10 -0.43 -4.59
C ASP A 359 -15.31 0.12 -6.01
N PHE A 360 -14.34 0.87 -6.54
CA PHE A 360 -14.34 1.41 -7.90
C PHE A 360 -13.36 0.63 -8.82
N PHE A 361 -13.22 -0.67 -8.60
CA PHE A 361 -12.40 -1.54 -9.45
C PHE A 361 -13.25 -2.53 -10.29
N PRO A 362 -12.72 -2.95 -11.45
CA PRO A 362 -11.59 -2.34 -12.17
C PRO A 362 -12.00 -1.02 -12.83
N TYR A 363 -11.01 -0.15 -13.08
CA TYR A 363 -11.19 1.10 -13.83
C TYR A 363 -11.07 0.85 -15.34
N ALA A 364 -11.92 1.53 -16.12
CA ALA A 364 -11.82 1.61 -17.57
C ALA A 364 -12.27 3.00 -18.05
N ASP A 365 -11.48 3.64 -18.91
CA ASP A 365 -11.83 4.91 -19.57
C ASP A 365 -12.47 4.74 -20.95
N GLY A 366 -12.55 3.50 -21.44
CA GLY A 366 -13.23 3.13 -22.67
C GLY A 366 -13.58 1.64 -22.73
N PRO A 367 -14.33 1.19 -23.75
CA PRO A 367 -14.76 -0.21 -23.84
C PRO A 367 -13.61 -1.23 -23.89
N HIS A 368 -12.48 -0.89 -24.50
CA HIS A 368 -11.35 -1.82 -24.70
C HIS A 368 -10.12 -1.43 -23.86
N ASP A 369 -10.35 -0.59 -22.84
CA ASP A 369 -9.31 0.17 -22.17
C ASP A 369 -9.39 -0.10 -20.66
N PHE A 370 -9.31 -1.37 -20.27
CA PHE A 370 -9.33 -1.77 -18.86
C PHE A 370 -7.94 -1.66 -18.25
N TRP A 371 -7.82 -0.83 -17.21
CA TRP A 371 -6.57 -0.56 -16.49
C TRP A 371 -6.35 -1.65 -15.45
N THR A 372 -6.16 -2.88 -15.91
CA THR A 372 -5.92 -4.04 -15.04
C THR A 372 -4.56 -4.68 -15.28
N GLY A 373 -3.78 -4.14 -16.21
CA GLY A 373 -2.41 -4.56 -16.49
C GLY A 373 -1.43 -4.13 -15.39
N TYR A 374 -1.58 -2.91 -14.88
CA TYR A 374 -0.71 -2.36 -13.84
C TYR A 374 -0.79 -3.11 -12.51
N PHE A 375 -1.85 -3.90 -12.29
CA PHE A 375 -1.92 -4.82 -11.16
C PHE A 375 -0.71 -5.76 -11.12
N THR A 376 -0.07 -6.03 -12.27
CA THR A 376 1.09 -6.93 -12.39
C THR A 376 2.34 -6.28 -13.00
N SER A 377 2.25 -5.13 -13.66
CA SER A 377 3.40 -4.44 -14.29
C SER A 377 4.56 -4.26 -13.30
N ARG A 378 5.82 -4.46 -13.75
CA ARG A 378 7.03 -4.42 -12.91
C ARG A 378 6.94 -5.29 -11.64
N PRO A 379 6.66 -6.61 -11.76
CA PRO A 379 6.41 -7.46 -10.60
C PRO A 379 7.66 -7.67 -9.71
N ALA A 380 8.87 -7.38 -10.22
CA ALA A 380 10.08 -7.35 -9.41
C ALA A 380 10.11 -6.14 -8.46
N LEU A 381 9.73 -4.95 -8.95
CA LEU A 381 9.65 -3.73 -8.13
C LEU A 381 8.56 -3.87 -7.05
N LYS A 382 7.39 -4.42 -7.40
CA LYS A 382 6.31 -4.73 -6.43
C LYS A 382 6.77 -5.64 -5.30
N ARG A 383 7.61 -6.64 -5.61
CA ARG A 383 8.20 -7.49 -4.56
C ARG A 383 9.25 -6.75 -3.74
N TYR A 384 10.04 -5.89 -4.38
CA TYR A 384 11.05 -5.12 -3.67
C TYR A 384 10.41 -4.11 -2.72
N GLU A 385 9.29 -3.48 -3.10
CA GLU A 385 8.43 -2.67 -2.22
C GLU A 385 7.95 -3.50 -1.02
N ARG A 386 7.39 -4.69 -1.24
CA ARG A 386 6.88 -5.54 -0.14
C ARG A 386 7.97 -5.94 0.86
N LEU A 387 9.16 -6.33 0.37
CA LEU A 387 10.31 -6.64 1.22
C LEU A 387 10.82 -5.40 1.97
N SER A 388 10.83 -4.25 1.31
CA SER A 388 11.25 -2.97 1.90
C SER A 388 10.30 -2.52 3.00
N ASN A 389 8.99 -2.72 2.85
CA ASN A 389 8.00 -2.50 3.90
C ASN A 389 8.30 -3.40 5.13
N SER A 390 8.52 -4.69 4.92
CA SER A 390 8.90 -5.62 6.01
C SER A 390 10.16 -5.15 6.75
N LEU A 391 11.21 -4.80 6.01
CA LEU A 391 12.46 -4.31 6.58
C LEU A 391 12.26 -3.00 7.36
N LEU A 392 11.42 -2.08 6.86
CA LEU A 392 11.08 -0.86 7.58
C LEU A 392 10.41 -1.15 8.93
N GLN A 393 9.48 -2.11 8.99
CA GLN A 393 8.86 -2.51 10.26
C GLN A 393 9.89 -3.12 11.22
N VAL A 394 10.82 -3.95 10.73
CA VAL A 394 11.94 -4.47 11.53
C VAL A 394 12.81 -3.34 12.06
N CYS A 395 13.14 -2.37 11.21
CA CYS A 395 13.90 -1.17 11.57
C CYS A 395 13.25 -0.41 12.73
N ASN A 396 11.97 -0.08 12.56
CA ASN A 396 11.19 0.69 13.51
C ASN A 396 11.10 -0.01 14.87
N GLN A 397 10.85 -1.33 14.86
CA GLN A 397 10.78 -2.11 16.08
C GLN A 397 12.13 -2.15 16.81
N LEU A 398 13.22 -2.42 16.09
CA LEU A 398 14.56 -2.54 16.66
C LEU A 398 15.15 -1.19 17.07
N GLU A 399 14.73 -0.11 16.43
CA GLU A 399 15.04 1.26 16.85
C GLU A 399 14.50 1.55 18.24
N VAL A 400 13.23 1.19 18.48
CA VAL A 400 12.58 1.35 19.79
C VAL A 400 13.21 0.42 20.83
N LEU A 401 13.38 -0.86 20.49
CA LEU A 401 13.86 -1.87 21.44
C LEU A 401 15.35 -1.69 21.78
N GLY A 402 16.18 -1.38 20.79
CA GLY A 402 17.61 -1.12 20.95
C GLY A 402 17.93 0.25 21.58
N GLY A 403 16.94 1.15 21.66
CA GLY A 403 17.09 2.46 22.28
C GLY A 403 18.08 3.38 21.53
N PRO A 404 18.67 4.39 22.20
CA PRO A 404 19.51 5.41 21.55
C PRO A 404 20.72 4.85 20.77
N ASN A 405 21.24 3.69 21.18
CA ASN A 405 22.38 3.04 20.54
C ASN A 405 22.03 2.44 19.17
N SER A 406 20.75 2.25 18.84
CA SER A 406 20.31 1.74 17.53
C SER A 406 20.70 2.69 16.41
N ARG A 407 20.44 4.01 16.57
CA ARG A 407 20.80 5.03 15.58
C ARG A 407 22.29 5.33 15.52
N LYS A 408 22.97 5.28 16.68
CA LYS A 408 24.41 5.57 16.80
C LYS A 408 25.08 4.50 17.65
N GLY A 409 25.61 3.48 17.00
CA GLY A 409 26.19 2.31 17.64
C GLY A 409 27.56 1.93 17.08
N PRO A 410 28.07 0.74 17.43
CA PRO A 410 29.43 0.30 17.09
C PRO A 410 29.69 0.15 15.58
N TYR A 411 28.65 0.09 14.73
CA TYR A 411 28.79 -0.05 13.28
C TYR A 411 28.55 1.25 12.50
N GLY A 412 28.38 2.38 13.19
CA GLY A 412 28.17 3.69 12.59
C GLY A 412 26.77 4.24 12.82
N GLU A 413 26.41 5.22 11.99
CA GLU A 413 25.10 5.89 12.03
C GLU A 413 24.12 5.20 11.09
N GLY A 414 22.96 4.81 11.61
CA GLY A 414 21.85 4.25 10.84
C GLY A 414 20.53 4.87 11.29
N ASP A 415 19.51 4.79 10.44
CA ASP A 415 18.20 5.38 10.70
C ASP A 415 17.10 4.64 9.94
N SER A 416 15.88 4.69 10.48
CA SER A 416 14.65 4.22 9.82
C SER A 416 14.09 5.28 8.85
N ASP A 417 14.34 6.56 9.13
CA ASP A 417 13.81 7.72 8.41
C ASP A 417 14.11 7.67 6.89
N THR A 418 15.33 7.30 6.50
CA THR A 418 15.76 7.20 5.09
C THR A 418 14.94 6.16 4.32
N LEU A 419 14.69 5.00 4.92
CA LEU A 419 13.86 3.96 4.30
C LEU A 419 12.37 4.35 4.35
N GLN A 420 11.92 5.02 5.40
CA GLN A 420 10.55 5.53 5.50
C GLN A 420 10.23 6.53 4.38
N GLU A 421 11.12 7.48 4.08
CA GLU A 421 10.95 8.42 2.97
C GLU A 421 10.93 7.69 1.60
N ALA A 422 11.84 6.73 1.39
CA ALA A 422 11.91 5.95 0.16
C ALA A 422 10.66 5.08 -0.05
N MET A 423 10.20 4.41 1.01
CA MET A 423 8.97 3.62 1.00
C MET A 423 7.74 4.47 0.74
N SER A 424 7.71 5.68 1.30
CA SER A 424 6.62 6.63 1.10
C SER A 424 6.55 7.11 -0.35
N VAL A 425 7.69 7.34 -1.00
CA VAL A 425 7.76 7.61 -2.45
C VAL A 425 7.28 6.40 -3.26
N ALA A 426 7.68 5.18 -2.87
CA ALA A 426 7.32 3.97 -3.59
C ALA A 426 5.81 3.67 -3.60
N GLN A 427 5.00 4.32 -2.75
CA GLN A 427 3.54 4.17 -2.78
C GLN A 427 2.85 5.02 -3.85
N HIS A 428 3.56 5.97 -4.49
CA HIS A 428 3.01 6.84 -5.54
C HIS A 428 2.32 6.03 -6.64
N HIS A 429 1.28 6.59 -7.25
CA HIS A 429 0.46 5.88 -8.22
C HIS A 429 1.14 5.55 -9.56
N ASP A 430 2.37 6.01 -9.79
CA ASP A 430 3.27 5.52 -10.85
C ASP A 430 4.49 4.73 -10.37
N ALA A 431 4.65 4.52 -9.06
CA ALA A 431 5.77 3.77 -8.52
C ALA A 431 5.44 2.28 -8.39
N VAL A 432 4.77 1.87 -7.30
CA VAL A 432 4.43 0.46 -7.07
C VAL A 432 3.47 -0.09 -8.14
N SER A 433 2.68 0.77 -8.79
CA SER A 433 1.83 0.41 -9.94
C SER A 433 2.63 -0.07 -11.16
N GLY A 434 3.90 0.36 -11.29
CA GLY A 434 4.78 0.00 -12.38
C GLY A 434 4.46 0.71 -13.70
N THR A 435 3.99 1.95 -13.63
CA THR A 435 3.53 2.77 -14.77
C THR A 435 4.43 3.97 -15.08
N GLU A 436 5.59 4.05 -14.44
CA GLU A 436 6.67 4.99 -14.72
C GLU A 436 7.58 4.56 -15.88
N LYS A 437 8.40 5.50 -16.37
CA LYS A 437 9.49 5.20 -17.32
C LYS A 437 10.58 4.33 -16.68
N GLN A 438 11.29 3.53 -17.48
CA GLN A 438 12.28 2.57 -16.94
C GLN A 438 13.38 3.23 -16.09
N HIS A 439 13.82 4.44 -16.43
CA HIS A 439 14.85 5.12 -15.64
C HIS A 439 14.34 5.63 -14.29
N VAL A 440 13.03 5.88 -14.16
CA VAL A 440 12.37 6.26 -12.91
C VAL A 440 12.19 5.02 -12.03
N ALA A 441 11.81 3.87 -12.61
CA ALA A 441 11.79 2.59 -11.90
C ALA A 441 13.16 2.27 -11.26
N ASN A 442 14.25 2.55 -11.99
CA ASN A 442 15.61 2.40 -11.49
C ASN A 442 15.93 3.39 -10.35
N ASP A 443 15.39 4.62 -10.37
CA ASP A 443 15.53 5.59 -9.29
C ASP A 443 14.79 5.13 -8.02
N TYR A 444 13.57 4.60 -8.16
CA TYR A 444 12.84 4.02 -7.03
C TYR A 444 13.61 2.86 -6.39
N ALA A 445 14.10 1.92 -7.20
CA ALA A 445 14.92 0.82 -6.70
C ALA A 445 16.19 1.32 -6.01
N LYS A 446 16.85 2.36 -6.55
CA LYS A 446 18.03 3.00 -5.94
C LYS A 446 17.71 3.63 -4.59
N ARG A 447 16.57 4.32 -4.45
CA ARG A 447 16.13 4.93 -3.19
C ARG A 447 15.87 3.87 -2.13
N LEU A 448 15.16 2.79 -2.48
CA LEU A 448 14.92 1.66 -1.59
C LEU A 448 16.25 1.01 -1.14
N ALA A 449 17.17 0.76 -2.07
CA ALA A 449 18.49 0.20 -1.76
C ALA A 449 19.30 1.07 -0.80
N ARG A 450 19.25 2.40 -0.95
CA ARG A 450 19.86 3.33 0.01
C ARG A 450 19.21 3.22 1.39
N GLY A 451 17.88 3.17 1.45
CA GLY A 451 17.15 2.97 2.71
C GLY A 451 17.51 1.66 3.41
N TRP A 452 17.69 0.56 2.66
CA TRP A 452 18.13 -0.72 3.21
C TRP A 452 19.49 -0.59 3.89
N ALA A 453 20.48 0.05 3.26
CA ALA A 453 21.81 0.20 3.84
C ALA A 453 21.82 0.96 5.20
N HIS A 454 21.02 2.02 5.30
CA HIS A 454 20.84 2.76 6.56
C HIS A 454 20.15 1.90 7.62
N CYS A 455 19.11 1.16 7.21
CA CYS A 455 18.37 0.30 8.11
C CYS A 455 19.20 -0.90 8.59
N GLU A 456 19.98 -1.54 7.73
CA GLU A 456 20.88 -2.64 8.09
C GLU A 456 21.92 -2.21 9.14
N THR A 457 22.41 -0.97 9.05
CA THR A 457 23.30 -0.38 10.06
C THR A 457 22.57 -0.21 11.40
N LEU A 458 21.36 0.35 11.38
CA LEU A 458 20.53 0.49 12.58
C LEU A 458 20.21 -0.86 13.23
N VAL A 459 19.76 -1.84 12.43
CA VAL A 459 19.45 -3.20 12.88
C VAL A 459 20.70 -3.85 13.46
N SER A 460 21.87 -3.66 12.84
CA SER A 460 23.13 -4.21 13.37
C SER A 460 23.47 -3.65 14.74
N ASN A 461 23.35 -2.33 14.91
CA ASN A 461 23.56 -1.65 16.18
C ASN A 461 22.58 -2.10 17.27
N ALA A 462 21.29 -2.18 16.91
CA ALA A 462 20.24 -2.62 17.83
C ALA A 462 20.45 -4.08 18.26
N LEU A 463 20.74 -4.99 17.31
CA LEU A 463 21.03 -6.39 17.62
C LEU A 463 22.31 -6.55 18.43
N ALA A 464 23.37 -5.76 18.20
CA ALA A 464 24.55 -5.79 19.06
C ALA A 464 24.22 -5.40 20.50
N THR A 465 23.40 -4.36 20.68
CA THR A 465 22.95 -3.90 22.00
C THR A 465 22.12 -4.98 22.69
N LEU A 466 21.10 -5.52 22.02
CA LEU A 466 20.18 -6.51 22.58
C LEU A 466 20.83 -7.89 22.82
N SER A 467 21.78 -8.29 21.98
CA SER A 467 22.51 -9.57 22.14
C SER A 467 23.73 -9.46 23.06
N SER A 468 24.13 -8.24 23.45
CA SER A 468 25.43 -8.00 24.09
C SER A 468 26.60 -8.62 23.32
N TRP A 469 26.53 -8.57 21.98
CA TRP A 469 27.51 -9.15 21.08
C TRP A 469 27.82 -8.24 19.88
N GLU A 470 28.99 -7.62 19.98
CA GLU A 470 29.56 -6.73 18.97
C GLU A 470 30.41 -7.52 17.97
N ALA A 471 29.77 -8.13 16.98
CA ALA A 471 30.44 -8.74 15.83
C ALA A 471 29.81 -8.24 14.51
N PRO A 472 30.61 -7.94 13.46
CA PRO A 472 30.09 -7.50 12.17
C PRO A 472 28.99 -8.44 11.65
N ARG A 473 27.91 -7.84 11.16
CA ARG A 473 26.75 -8.54 10.60
C ARG A 473 26.73 -8.37 9.08
N GLU A 474 26.43 -9.45 8.39
CA GLU A 474 26.19 -9.47 6.96
C GLU A 474 24.73 -9.83 6.68
N TYR A 475 24.14 -9.20 5.68
CA TYR A 475 22.78 -9.45 5.22
C TYR A 475 22.83 -9.97 3.78
N CYS A 476 22.08 -11.04 3.50
CA CYS A 476 22.10 -11.68 2.19
C CYS A 476 20.81 -11.39 1.42
N LEU A 477 20.86 -10.36 0.58
CA LEU A 477 19.69 -9.86 -0.16
C LEU A 477 19.38 -10.66 -1.44
N SER A 478 20.24 -11.61 -1.80
CA SER A 478 20.15 -12.40 -3.05
C SER A 478 19.96 -13.90 -2.79
N LEU A 479 19.35 -14.25 -1.65
CA LEU A 479 19.04 -15.64 -1.31
C LEU A 479 18.10 -16.31 -2.33
N ASN A 480 17.23 -15.53 -2.98
CA ASN A 480 16.32 -16.03 -4.02
C ASN A 480 17.06 -16.61 -5.25
N ILE A 481 18.31 -16.22 -5.48
CA ILE A 481 19.19 -16.75 -6.54
C ILE A 481 20.38 -17.55 -5.96
N SER A 482 20.26 -17.99 -4.70
CA SER A 482 21.26 -18.76 -3.97
C SER A 482 22.62 -18.07 -3.90
N VAL A 483 22.64 -16.77 -3.54
CA VAL A 483 23.86 -15.98 -3.31
C VAL A 483 23.86 -15.43 -1.89
N CYS A 484 24.92 -15.73 -1.14
CA CYS A 484 25.17 -15.19 0.20
C CYS A 484 26.66 -15.33 0.55
N PRO A 485 27.46 -14.27 0.39
CA PRO A 485 28.90 -14.30 0.68
C PRO A 485 29.23 -14.82 2.09
N ALA A 486 28.41 -14.46 3.09
CA ALA A 486 28.60 -14.88 4.48
C ALA A 486 28.60 -16.41 4.66
N THR A 487 27.74 -17.13 3.93
CA THR A 487 27.57 -18.58 4.05
C THR A 487 28.38 -19.37 3.01
N GLU A 488 28.75 -18.73 1.90
CA GLU A 488 29.59 -19.32 0.85
C GLU A 488 31.08 -19.37 1.23
N ASN A 489 31.56 -18.37 1.99
CA ASN A 489 32.96 -18.23 2.41
C ASN A 489 33.29 -18.90 3.75
N SER A 490 32.28 -19.30 4.53
CA SER A 490 32.46 -19.68 5.92
C SER A 490 32.12 -21.14 6.20
N TYR A 491 33.05 -21.85 6.84
CA TYR A 491 32.81 -23.21 7.35
C TYR A 491 31.99 -23.21 8.65
N LYS A 492 31.98 -22.09 9.37
CA LYS A 492 31.24 -21.89 10.61
C LYS A 492 30.75 -20.45 10.67
N PHE A 493 29.47 -20.26 10.96
CA PHE A 493 28.85 -18.95 11.09
C PHE A 493 27.66 -19.02 12.05
N PHE A 494 27.18 -17.85 12.46
CA PHE A 494 25.98 -17.70 13.28
C PHE A 494 24.87 -17.07 12.44
N LEU A 495 23.68 -17.63 12.55
CA LEU A 495 22.47 -17.13 11.92
C LEU A 495 21.55 -16.56 12.99
N THR A 496 21.40 -15.24 13.02
CA THR A 496 20.40 -14.57 13.84
C THR A 496 19.12 -14.38 13.02
N VAL A 497 18.01 -14.91 13.52
CA VAL A 497 16.69 -14.81 12.89
C VAL A 497 15.84 -13.88 13.73
N TYR A 498 15.51 -12.70 13.22
CA TYR A 498 14.61 -11.75 13.87
C TYR A 498 13.20 -11.89 13.30
N ASN A 499 12.21 -12.06 14.17
CA ASN A 499 10.81 -12.20 13.82
C ASN A 499 10.05 -10.91 14.19
N PRO A 500 9.53 -10.16 13.19
CA PRO A 500 8.78 -8.93 13.43
C PRO A 500 7.35 -9.16 13.92
N LEU A 501 6.82 -10.38 13.86
CA LEU A 501 5.44 -10.67 14.26
C LEU A 501 5.28 -10.69 15.79
N SER A 502 4.06 -10.40 16.25
CA SER A 502 3.65 -10.46 17.66
C SER A 502 3.46 -11.88 18.20
N ARG A 503 3.78 -12.90 17.41
CA ARG A 503 3.69 -14.34 17.74
C ARG A 503 4.94 -15.08 17.31
N MET A 504 5.22 -16.22 17.94
CA MET A 504 6.31 -17.10 17.52
C MET A 504 6.07 -17.58 16.07
N VAL A 505 7.10 -17.45 15.23
CA VAL A 505 7.08 -17.91 13.84
C VAL A 505 8.00 -19.09 13.67
N SER A 506 7.56 -20.09 12.91
CA SER A 506 8.42 -21.14 12.42
C SER A 506 8.63 -20.99 10.92
N TRP A 507 9.88 -20.77 10.52
CA TRP A 507 10.24 -20.35 9.17
C TRP A 507 11.19 -21.35 8.51
N PRO A 508 10.97 -21.72 7.23
CA PRO A 508 11.95 -22.48 6.47
C PRO A 508 13.12 -21.59 6.06
N VAL A 509 14.34 -22.06 6.32
CA VAL A 509 15.58 -21.37 5.93
C VAL A 509 16.28 -22.19 4.85
N ARG A 510 16.78 -21.51 3.81
CA ARG A 510 17.53 -22.07 2.68
C ARG A 510 18.76 -21.20 2.44
N LEU A 511 19.95 -21.71 2.73
CA LEU A 511 21.21 -20.96 2.66
C LEU A 511 22.15 -21.54 1.62
N PRO A 512 22.76 -20.73 0.73
CA PRO A 512 23.75 -21.24 -0.22
C PRO A 512 25.06 -21.57 0.48
N VAL A 513 25.59 -22.77 0.24
CA VAL A 513 26.77 -23.32 0.94
C VAL A 513 27.62 -24.17 0.00
N ASN A 514 28.89 -24.39 0.38
CA ASN A 514 29.83 -25.20 -0.40
C ASN A 514 30.08 -26.60 0.17
N GLY A 515 29.85 -26.80 1.47
CA GLY A 515 29.85 -28.13 2.08
C GLY A 515 28.66 -28.97 1.63
N SER A 516 28.75 -30.26 1.87
CA SER A 516 27.70 -31.26 1.63
C SER A 516 27.07 -31.80 2.93
N ASP A 517 27.59 -31.41 4.09
CA ASP A 517 27.04 -31.78 5.40
C ASP A 517 27.31 -30.68 6.43
N TYR A 518 26.28 -30.30 7.20
CA TYR A 518 26.30 -29.21 8.17
C TYR A 518 25.49 -29.60 9.40
N MET A 519 25.99 -29.17 10.57
CA MET A 519 25.27 -29.22 11.83
C MET A 519 24.73 -27.84 12.16
N VAL A 520 23.44 -27.78 12.49
CA VAL A 520 22.77 -26.56 12.96
C VAL A 520 22.39 -26.73 14.43
N LEU A 521 22.92 -25.87 15.30
CA LEU A 521 22.65 -25.88 16.73
C LEU A 521 21.77 -24.70 17.14
N GLN A 522 20.80 -24.97 18.00
CA GLN A 522 20.03 -23.95 18.72
C GLN A 522 20.83 -23.35 19.89
N PRO A 523 20.40 -22.23 20.50
CA PRO A 523 21.08 -21.61 21.64
C PRO A 523 21.46 -22.55 22.80
N HIS A 524 20.67 -23.60 23.03
CA HIS A 524 20.86 -24.56 24.12
C HIS A 524 21.62 -25.84 23.71
N GLY A 525 22.26 -25.84 22.53
CA GLY A 525 23.06 -26.95 22.03
C GLY A 525 22.27 -28.10 21.41
N GLN A 526 20.94 -27.99 21.29
CA GLN A 526 20.13 -28.96 20.57
C GLN A 526 20.38 -28.88 19.06
N VAL A 527 20.68 -30.03 18.44
CA VAL A 527 20.84 -30.15 16.99
C VAL A 527 19.47 -30.10 16.31
N LEU A 528 19.35 -29.25 15.28
CA LEU A 528 18.20 -29.24 14.38
C LEU A 528 18.38 -30.24 13.25
N ASP A 529 17.27 -30.80 12.78
CA ASP A 529 17.27 -31.53 11.53
C ASP A 529 17.52 -30.56 10.36
N SER A 530 18.57 -30.85 9.61
CA SER A 530 19.02 -30.04 8.49
C SER A 530 19.49 -30.93 7.36
N GLN A 531 19.22 -30.53 6.13
CA GLN A 531 19.54 -31.31 4.93
C GLN A 531 20.29 -30.42 3.94
N VAL A 532 21.22 -31.00 3.18
CA VAL A 532 21.93 -30.30 2.13
C VAL A 532 21.47 -30.83 0.77
N ILE A 533 21.14 -29.91 -0.13
CA ILE A 533 20.59 -30.21 -1.45
C ILE A 533 21.39 -29.46 -2.52
N PRO A 534 21.63 -30.02 -3.72
CA PRO A 534 22.37 -29.30 -4.76
C PRO A 534 21.60 -28.07 -5.25
N VAL A 535 22.31 -26.98 -5.58
CA VAL A 535 21.69 -25.81 -6.22
C VAL A 535 21.12 -26.24 -7.59
N SER A 536 19.84 -25.93 -7.81
CA SER A 536 19.15 -26.32 -9.05
C SER A 536 19.84 -25.73 -10.29
N LYS A 537 19.67 -26.39 -11.45
CA LYS A 537 20.20 -25.88 -12.73
C LYS A 537 19.58 -24.52 -13.08
N ALA A 538 18.27 -24.38 -12.87
CA ALA A 538 17.54 -23.14 -13.11
C ALA A 538 18.10 -21.98 -12.25
N THR A 539 18.31 -22.21 -10.95
CA THR A 539 18.86 -21.17 -10.07
C THR A 539 20.30 -20.81 -10.43
N ARG A 540 21.17 -21.79 -10.74
CA ARG A 540 22.54 -21.51 -11.22
C ARG A 540 22.56 -20.67 -12.49
N LYS A 541 21.64 -20.92 -13.42
CA LYS A 541 21.51 -20.14 -14.67
C LYS A 541 21.18 -18.67 -14.38
N ILE A 542 20.22 -18.41 -13.49
CA ILE A 542 19.82 -17.05 -13.12
C ILE A 542 20.93 -16.37 -12.32
N ARG A 543 21.55 -17.10 -11.39
CA ARG A 543 22.64 -16.61 -10.56
C ARG A 543 23.80 -16.06 -11.41
N GLY A 544 24.19 -16.79 -12.45
CA GLY A 544 25.41 -16.52 -13.21
C GLY A 544 26.63 -16.57 -12.30
N ASP A 545 27.53 -15.61 -12.46
CA ASP A 545 28.81 -15.53 -11.74
C ASP A 545 28.73 -14.74 -10.40
N ARG A 546 27.52 -14.36 -9.98
CA ARG A 546 27.29 -13.58 -8.73
C ARG A 546 27.57 -14.34 -7.44
N GLY A 547 27.61 -15.67 -7.51
CA GLY A 547 27.94 -16.55 -6.39
C GLY A 547 28.40 -17.91 -6.91
N TYR A 548 29.02 -18.70 -6.03
CA TYR A 548 29.71 -19.93 -6.39
C TYR A 548 29.28 -21.14 -5.54
N ALA A 549 28.31 -20.98 -4.64
CA ALA A 549 27.67 -22.08 -3.91
C ALA A 549 27.32 -23.27 -4.82
N VAL A 550 27.68 -24.48 -4.41
CA VAL A 550 27.28 -25.71 -5.12
C VAL A 550 26.04 -26.36 -4.52
N ASN A 551 25.76 -26.08 -3.24
CA ASN A 551 24.65 -26.66 -2.48
C ASN A 551 23.84 -25.58 -1.75
N GLU A 552 22.71 -25.99 -1.20
CA GLU A 552 21.86 -25.22 -0.31
C GLU A 552 21.57 -26.03 0.95
N LEU A 553 21.80 -25.42 2.11
CA LEU A 553 21.46 -25.96 3.41
C LEU A 553 20.01 -25.57 3.74
N VAL A 554 19.15 -26.56 3.95
CA VAL A 554 17.74 -26.38 4.29
C VAL A 554 17.41 -26.92 5.68
N PHE A 555 16.72 -26.10 6.48
CA PHE A 555 16.29 -26.45 7.83
C PHE A 555 15.14 -25.51 8.25
N ARG A 556 14.51 -25.83 9.39
CA ARG A 556 13.40 -25.03 9.91
C ARG A 556 13.80 -24.37 11.23
N VAL A 557 13.61 -23.07 11.33
CA VAL A 557 13.91 -22.28 12.52
C VAL A 557 12.62 -21.88 13.24
N GLN A 558 12.76 -21.45 14.49
CA GLN A 558 11.76 -20.73 15.25
C GLN A 558 12.34 -19.42 15.77
N ALA A 559 11.54 -18.37 15.81
CA ALA A 559 11.94 -17.11 16.42
C ALA A 559 10.80 -16.57 17.32
N PRO A 560 11.15 -16.06 18.51
CA PRO A 560 10.18 -15.52 19.47
C PRO A 560 9.47 -14.27 18.92
N PRO A 561 8.33 -13.85 19.50
CA PRO A 561 7.61 -12.66 19.03
C PRO A 561 8.43 -11.38 19.23
N VAL A 562 8.43 -10.51 18.21
CA VAL A 562 9.16 -9.23 18.15
C VAL A 562 10.56 -9.39 18.74
N GLY A 563 11.32 -10.33 18.20
CA GLY A 563 12.49 -10.87 18.88
C GLY A 563 13.35 -11.73 17.99
N PHE A 564 14.50 -12.16 18.51
CA PHE A 564 15.45 -12.95 17.74
C PHE A 564 15.86 -14.24 18.44
N ARG A 565 16.34 -15.18 17.62
CA ARG A 565 17.08 -16.37 18.05
C ARG A 565 18.31 -16.58 17.17
N THR A 566 19.46 -16.89 17.79
CA THR A 566 20.73 -17.12 17.10
C THR A 566 21.07 -18.60 17.06
N TYR A 567 21.36 -19.09 15.86
CA TYR A 567 21.72 -20.48 15.56
C TYR A 567 23.21 -20.57 15.20
N VAL A 568 23.86 -21.66 15.58
CA VAL A 568 25.25 -21.94 15.16
C VAL A 568 25.20 -22.91 13.99
N VAL A 569 25.79 -22.55 12.86
CA VAL A 569 25.91 -23.42 11.69
C VAL A 569 27.36 -23.79 11.50
N SER A 570 27.67 -25.08 11.40
CA SER A 570 29.04 -25.58 11.27
C SER A 570 29.11 -26.71 10.26
N GLN A 571 30.02 -26.60 9.30
CA GLN A 571 30.30 -27.66 8.35
C GLN A 571 30.93 -28.86 9.07
N MET A 572 30.46 -30.07 8.77
CA MET A 572 30.94 -31.28 9.41
C MET A 572 32.24 -31.78 8.78
N SER A 573 33.12 -32.41 9.56
CA SER A 573 34.37 -32.99 9.03
C SER A 573 34.09 -34.19 8.12
N ARG A 574 33.07 -35.00 8.46
CA ARG A 574 32.55 -36.07 7.63
C ARG A 574 31.49 -35.51 6.70
N GLN A 575 31.72 -35.61 5.41
CA GLN A 575 30.88 -35.06 4.36
C GLN A 575 30.14 -36.21 3.65
N HIS A 576 28.81 -36.13 3.61
CA HIS A 576 27.97 -37.07 2.85
C HIS A 576 27.54 -36.41 1.54
N PRO A 577 27.47 -37.12 0.40
CA PRO A 577 26.96 -36.55 -0.83
C PRO A 577 25.52 -36.05 -0.64
N PRO A 578 25.18 -34.84 -1.11
CA PRO A 578 23.81 -34.33 -1.01
C PRO A 578 22.84 -35.23 -1.77
N VAL A 579 21.60 -35.35 -1.29
CA VAL A 579 20.56 -36.08 -2.03
C VAL A 579 20.21 -35.26 -3.27
N ALA A 580 20.62 -35.77 -4.44
CA ALA A 580 20.34 -35.12 -5.72
C ALA A 580 18.87 -35.36 -6.14
N PRO A 581 18.19 -34.36 -6.72
CA PRO A 581 16.88 -34.55 -7.33
C PRO A 581 16.92 -35.64 -8.40
N GLN A 582 15.98 -36.58 -8.35
CA GLN A 582 15.88 -37.70 -9.28
C GLN A 582 14.87 -37.38 -10.39
N PRO A 583 15.17 -37.68 -11.67
CA PRO A 583 14.19 -37.53 -12.74
C PRO A 583 12.95 -38.39 -12.49
N GLY A 584 11.78 -37.82 -12.78
CA GLY A 584 10.51 -38.54 -12.74
C GLY A 584 9.47 -37.90 -11.83
N THR A 585 8.21 -38.12 -12.19
CA THR A 585 7.05 -37.59 -11.47
C THR A 585 6.69 -38.54 -10.32
N PRO A 586 6.56 -38.06 -9.08
CA PRO A 586 6.14 -38.91 -7.98
C PRO A 586 4.62 -39.08 -8.02
N LEU A 587 4.11 -40.22 -7.56
CA LEU A 587 2.65 -40.39 -7.42
C LEU A 587 2.05 -39.37 -6.42
N SER A 588 2.78 -39.06 -5.35
CA SER A 588 2.36 -38.07 -4.36
C SER A 588 3.51 -37.54 -3.50
N MET A 589 3.30 -36.35 -2.93
CA MET A 589 4.05 -35.80 -1.80
C MET A 589 3.10 -35.62 -0.60
N GLU A 590 3.60 -35.85 0.61
CA GLU A 590 2.77 -35.79 1.82
C GLU A 590 3.57 -35.43 3.07
N ASN A 591 3.01 -34.56 3.90
CA ASN A 591 3.46 -34.29 5.25
C ASN A 591 2.34 -34.62 6.27
N GLN A 592 2.44 -34.10 7.49
CA GLN A 592 1.44 -34.34 8.55
C GLN A 592 0.04 -33.78 8.25
N PHE A 593 -0.06 -32.81 7.33
CA PHE A 593 -1.24 -31.98 7.14
C PHE A 593 -1.78 -32.00 5.72
N ILE A 594 -0.90 -32.10 4.71
CA ILE A 594 -1.23 -31.96 3.30
C ILE A 594 -0.70 -33.15 2.52
N ARG A 595 -1.50 -33.63 1.56
CA ARG A 595 -1.08 -34.55 0.50
C ARG A 595 -1.41 -33.94 -0.86
N VAL A 596 -0.42 -33.96 -1.75
CA VAL A 596 -0.53 -33.54 -3.16
C VAL A 596 -0.24 -34.75 -4.04
N THR A 597 -1.04 -34.97 -5.07
CA THR A 597 -0.79 -36.03 -6.08
C THR A 597 -0.44 -35.42 -7.42
N PHE A 598 0.33 -36.13 -8.23
CA PHE A 598 0.71 -35.70 -9.57
C PHE A 598 0.24 -36.70 -10.61
N ASP A 599 -0.04 -36.20 -11.80
CA ASP A 599 -0.33 -37.02 -12.97
C ASP A 599 1.00 -37.52 -13.57
N PRO A 600 1.20 -38.84 -13.70
CA PRO A 600 2.48 -39.40 -14.15
C PRO A 600 2.78 -39.13 -15.63
N ASP A 601 1.76 -38.90 -16.46
CA ASP A 601 1.89 -38.70 -17.89
C ASP A 601 2.22 -37.24 -18.21
N THR A 602 1.60 -36.30 -17.49
CA THR A 602 1.80 -34.85 -17.70
C THR A 602 2.81 -34.21 -16.76
N GLY A 603 3.08 -34.80 -15.59
CA GLY A 603 3.92 -34.21 -14.56
C GLY A 603 3.26 -33.07 -13.77
N LEU A 604 1.98 -32.79 -14.00
CA LEU A 604 1.22 -31.72 -13.36
C LEU A 604 0.62 -32.16 -12.02
N MET A 605 0.29 -31.19 -11.16
CA MET A 605 -0.52 -31.46 -9.98
C MET A 605 -1.91 -31.96 -10.41
N ASN A 606 -2.47 -32.90 -9.65
CA ASN A 606 -3.76 -33.54 -9.96
C ASN A 606 -4.77 -33.41 -8.81
N SER A 607 -4.33 -33.46 -7.54
CA SER A 607 -5.23 -33.28 -6.40
C SER A 607 -4.50 -32.72 -5.19
N LEU A 608 -5.26 -31.99 -4.36
CA LEU A 608 -4.82 -31.45 -3.06
C LEU A 608 -5.76 -31.99 -1.97
N THR A 609 -5.17 -32.56 -0.93
CA THR A 609 -5.89 -33.13 0.20
C THR A 609 -5.41 -32.52 1.51
N ASN A 610 -6.34 -32.01 2.31
CA ASN A 610 -6.10 -31.67 3.70
C ASN A 610 -6.35 -32.93 4.56
N LEU A 611 -5.30 -33.43 5.19
CA LEU A 611 -5.31 -34.67 5.96
C LEU A 611 -5.93 -34.50 7.36
N GLU A 612 -5.97 -33.29 7.91
CA GLU A 612 -6.63 -32.98 9.18
C GLU A 612 -8.15 -32.94 8.98
N THR A 613 -8.62 -32.15 8.01
CA THR A 613 -10.06 -31.93 7.76
C THR A 613 -10.69 -32.96 6.83
N LYS A 614 -9.86 -33.85 6.24
CA LYS A 614 -10.25 -34.89 5.28
C LYS A 614 -10.86 -34.36 3.97
N GLN A 615 -10.67 -33.06 3.69
CA GLN A 615 -11.08 -32.48 2.41
C GLN A 615 -10.13 -32.88 1.29
N LYS A 616 -10.69 -33.15 0.12
CA LYS A 616 -9.94 -33.44 -1.09
C LYS A 616 -10.61 -32.75 -2.26
N ILE A 617 -9.82 -32.03 -3.05
CA ILE A 617 -10.25 -31.44 -4.32
C ILE A 617 -9.38 -31.99 -5.45
N GLN A 618 -9.95 -32.04 -6.66
CA GLN A 618 -9.14 -32.05 -7.87
C GLN A 618 -8.48 -30.67 -7.98
N LEU A 619 -7.20 -30.65 -8.31
CA LEU A 619 -6.43 -29.43 -8.50
C LEU A 619 -5.41 -29.66 -9.61
N MET A 620 -5.67 -29.05 -10.76
CA MET A 620 -4.69 -28.94 -11.84
C MET A 620 -4.09 -27.54 -11.81
N GLN A 621 -2.76 -27.46 -11.82
CA GLN A 621 -2.06 -26.19 -11.98
C GLN A 621 -1.22 -26.22 -13.25
N ASN A 622 -1.33 -25.18 -14.06
CA ASN A 622 -0.50 -25.00 -15.25
C ASN A 622 -0.26 -23.51 -15.55
N PHE A 623 0.69 -23.24 -16.45
CA PHE A 623 1.05 -21.92 -16.93
C PHE A 623 0.48 -21.64 -18.32
N TYR A 624 -0.04 -20.44 -18.48
CA TYR A 624 -0.56 -19.93 -19.74
C TYR A 624 -0.05 -18.52 -19.97
N TRP A 625 -0.29 -17.99 -21.16
CA TRP A 625 -0.08 -16.58 -21.43
C TRP A 625 -1.16 -16.04 -22.36
N TYR A 626 -1.54 -14.78 -22.14
CA TYR A 626 -2.34 -14.03 -23.08
C TYR A 626 -1.44 -13.33 -24.09
N ASN A 627 -1.80 -13.43 -25.37
CA ASN A 627 -1.18 -12.62 -26.41
C ASN A 627 -1.68 -11.18 -26.27
N ALA A 628 -0.76 -10.26 -25.98
CA ALA A 628 -1.06 -8.85 -25.84
C ALA A 628 -1.52 -8.25 -27.16
N SER A 629 -2.58 -7.44 -27.14
CA SER A 629 -3.01 -6.70 -28.32
C SER A 629 -2.00 -5.61 -28.68
N ASP A 630 -1.71 -5.47 -29.96
CA ASP A 630 -0.92 -4.39 -30.57
C ASP A 630 -1.81 -3.25 -31.10
N GLY A 631 -3.12 -3.27 -30.77
CA GLY A 631 -4.04 -2.22 -31.19
C GLY A 631 -4.41 -2.27 -32.68
N ASN A 632 -4.33 -3.43 -33.31
CA ASN A 632 -4.62 -3.58 -34.75
C ASN A 632 -6.00 -4.21 -35.04
N SER A 633 -6.92 -4.25 -34.07
CA SER A 633 -8.23 -4.88 -34.25
C SER A 633 -9.25 -3.94 -34.89
N ALA A 634 -10.27 -4.51 -35.56
CA ALA A 634 -11.35 -3.73 -36.15
C ALA A 634 -12.21 -2.99 -35.10
N ASP A 635 -12.24 -3.50 -33.87
CA ASP A 635 -13.09 -2.99 -32.79
C ASP A 635 -12.42 -1.90 -31.94
N SER A 636 -11.09 -1.89 -31.83
CA SER A 636 -10.35 -0.84 -31.14
C SER A 636 -8.86 -0.84 -31.49
N ASN A 637 -8.28 0.36 -31.53
CA ASN A 637 -6.86 0.60 -31.73
C ASN A 637 -6.01 0.60 -30.45
N GLN A 638 -6.59 0.26 -29.30
CA GLN A 638 -5.92 0.25 -27.99
C GLN A 638 -4.95 -0.94 -27.86
N PRO A 639 -3.63 -0.77 -27.71
CA PRO A 639 -2.74 -1.88 -27.37
C PRO A 639 -2.75 -2.18 -25.85
N SER A 640 -2.24 -3.35 -25.47
CA SER A 640 -1.88 -3.66 -24.08
C SER A 640 -0.56 -2.95 -23.73
N GLY A 641 -0.44 -2.41 -22.52
CA GLY A 641 0.74 -1.66 -22.07
C GLY A 641 0.93 -1.68 -20.56
N ALA A 642 1.67 -0.71 -20.02
CA ALA A 642 1.99 -0.67 -18.59
C ALA A 642 0.72 -0.57 -17.71
N TYR A 643 -0.29 0.18 -18.16
CA TYR A 643 -1.57 0.38 -17.49
C TYR A 643 -2.60 -0.66 -17.91
N ILE A 644 -2.80 -0.80 -19.23
CA ILE A 644 -3.91 -1.53 -19.83
C ILE A 644 -3.55 -3.00 -20.01
N PHE A 645 -4.50 -3.86 -19.69
CA PHE A 645 -4.49 -5.27 -20.09
C PHE A 645 -5.55 -5.46 -21.18
N ARG A 646 -5.11 -5.77 -22.39
CA ARG A 646 -6.00 -6.08 -23.51
C ARG A 646 -5.51 -7.34 -24.25
N PRO A 647 -6.05 -8.53 -23.93
CA PRO A 647 -5.66 -9.75 -24.62
C PRO A 647 -6.35 -9.86 -25.99
N ASN A 648 -5.64 -10.35 -27.01
CA ASN A 648 -6.20 -10.60 -28.36
C ASN A 648 -7.27 -11.70 -28.40
N SER A 649 -7.35 -12.53 -27.36
CA SER A 649 -8.31 -13.65 -27.26
C SER A 649 -8.66 -13.90 -25.80
N SER A 650 -9.89 -14.31 -25.53
CA SER A 650 -10.32 -14.73 -24.19
C SER A 650 -9.71 -16.07 -23.75
N THR A 651 -9.21 -16.85 -24.70
CA THR A 651 -8.55 -18.13 -24.42
C THR A 651 -7.03 -17.92 -24.39
N PRO A 652 -6.37 -18.10 -23.24
CA PRO A 652 -4.92 -17.97 -23.18
C PRO A 652 -4.24 -19.19 -23.82
N ILE A 653 -2.99 -19.01 -24.21
CA ILE A 653 -2.16 -20.01 -24.85
C ILE A 653 -1.39 -20.75 -23.76
N ILE A 654 -1.46 -22.08 -23.77
CA ILE A 654 -0.73 -22.91 -22.82
C ILE A 654 0.79 -22.82 -23.07
N VAL A 655 1.59 -22.73 -22.00
CA VAL A 655 3.06 -22.74 -22.12
C VAL A 655 3.55 -24.13 -22.51
N SER A 656 3.05 -25.17 -21.83
CA SER A 656 3.31 -26.57 -22.16
C SER A 656 2.20 -27.46 -21.60
N GLN A 657 1.85 -28.53 -22.32
CA GLN A 657 0.91 -29.56 -21.86
C GLN A 657 1.50 -30.47 -20.78
N THR A 658 2.84 -30.55 -20.72
CA THR A 658 3.55 -31.42 -19.79
C THR A 658 4.71 -30.67 -19.15
N ALA A 659 5.09 -31.08 -17.93
CA ALA A 659 6.27 -30.57 -17.25
C ALA A 659 7.30 -31.69 -17.12
N LYS A 660 8.57 -31.37 -17.41
CA LYS A 660 9.66 -32.27 -17.05
C LYS A 660 9.91 -32.18 -15.55
N THR A 661 9.87 -33.31 -14.87
CA THR A 661 9.87 -33.36 -13.40
C THR A 661 11.15 -33.93 -12.81
N TYR A 662 11.57 -33.32 -11.70
CA TYR A 662 12.61 -33.85 -10.82
C TYR A 662 12.10 -33.85 -9.38
N THR A 663 12.23 -34.98 -8.70
CA THR A 663 11.72 -35.18 -7.35
C THR A 663 12.85 -35.21 -6.33
N LEU A 664 12.63 -34.54 -5.21
CA LEU A 664 13.50 -34.55 -4.05
C LEU A 664 12.67 -34.81 -2.80
N LYS A 665 13.13 -35.73 -1.94
CA LYS A 665 12.50 -36.01 -0.65
C LYS A 665 13.58 -36.26 0.40
N ASN A 666 13.52 -35.49 1.48
CA ASN A 666 14.37 -35.67 2.66
C ASN A 666 13.54 -35.43 3.94
N SER A 667 14.21 -35.39 5.10
CA SER A 667 13.56 -35.22 6.40
C SER A 667 13.10 -33.79 6.71
N VAL A 668 13.45 -32.80 5.87
CA VAL A 668 13.10 -31.37 6.04
C VAL A 668 12.09 -30.88 4.99
N VAL A 669 12.18 -31.37 3.75
CA VAL A 669 11.34 -30.92 2.63
C VAL A 669 11.12 -32.01 1.58
N GLN A 670 9.98 -31.90 0.89
CA GLN A 670 9.70 -32.59 -0.37
C GLN A 670 9.50 -31.56 -1.48
N GLU A 671 10.15 -31.77 -2.63
CA GLU A 671 10.03 -30.90 -3.80
C GLU A 671 9.74 -31.71 -5.07
N VAL A 672 8.87 -31.16 -5.91
CA VAL A 672 8.77 -31.52 -7.33
C VAL A 672 9.13 -30.28 -8.14
N GLN A 673 10.28 -30.34 -8.81
CA GLN A 673 10.75 -29.30 -9.71
C GLN A 673 10.16 -29.57 -11.10
N GLN A 674 9.45 -28.61 -11.66
CA GLN A 674 8.72 -28.69 -12.92
C GLN A 674 9.31 -27.69 -13.92
N GLU A 675 9.83 -28.18 -15.04
CA GLU A 675 10.28 -27.37 -16.17
C GLU A 675 9.24 -27.45 -17.29
N PHE A 676 8.57 -26.32 -17.58
CA PHE A 676 7.52 -26.23 -18.61
C PHE A 676 8.09 -25.74 -19.95
N SER A 677 9.03 -24.79 -19.89
CA SER A 677 9.73 -24.25 -21.05
C SER A 677 11.10 -23.72 -20.61
N PRO A 678 11.99 -23.30 -21.55
CA PRO A 678 13.28 -22.70 -21.19
C PRO A 678 13.19 -21.39 -20.37
N TRP A 679 12.00 -20.79 -20.28
CA TRP A 679 11.71 -19.51 -19.61
C TRP A 679 10.59 -19.61 -18.56
N VAL A 680 10.00 -20.80 -18.32
CA VAL A 680 8.99 -21.03 -17.27
C VAL A 680 9.32 -22.31 -16.50
N SER A 681 9.50 -22.17 -15.20
CA SER A 681 9.68 -23.29 -14.27
C SER A 681 9.00 -23.02 -12.94
N GLN A 682 8.71 -24.10 -12.21
CA GLN A 682 8.11 -24.06 -10.88
C GLN A 682 8.75 -25.09 -9.96
N VAL A 683 8.81 -24.81 -8.67
CA VAL A 683 9.05 -25.81 -7.62
C VAL A 683 7.78 -25.92 -6.77
N VAL A 684 7.15 -27.10 -6.79
CA VAL A 684 6.10 -27.45 -5.85
C VAL A 684 6.79 -27.96 -4.59
N ARG A 685 6.62 -27.25 -3.48
CA ARG A 685 7.39 -27.46 -2.26
C ARG A 685 6.48 -27.71 -1.07
N LEU A 686 6.74 -28.79 -0.36
CA LEU A 686 6.04 -29.17 0.86
C LEU A 686 7.04 -29.38 2.00
N TYR A 687 7.09 -28.43 2.92
CA TYR A 687 7.90 -28.53 4.14
C TYR A 687 7.24 -29.44 5.17
N TRP A 688 8.04 -30.17 5.96
CA TRP A 688 7.47 -30.87 7.13
C TRP A 688 6.93 -29.87 8.16
N GLY A 689 5.77 -30.18 8.72
CA GLY A 689 5.07 -29.32 9.69
C GLY A 689 4.36 -28.09 9.11
N SER A 690 4.29 -27.95 7.78
CA SER A 690 3.58 -26.84 7.10
C SER A 690 2.14 -27.25 6.72
N ARG A 691 1.17 -26.35 6.87
CA ARG A 691 -0.25 -26.58 6.51
C ARG A 691 -0.60 -26.03 5.13
N GLU A 692 0.40 -25.51 4.44
CA GLU A 692 0.30 -24.83 3.17
C GLU A 692 1.23 -25.49 2.16
N LEU A 693 0.86 -25.41 0.88
CA LEU A 693 1.71 -25.85 -0.23
C LEU A 693 2.35 -24.62 -0.87
N GLU A 694 3.66 -24.63 -1.04
CA GLU A 694 4.37 -23.53 -1.69
C GLU A 694 4.58 -23.84 -3.18
N LEU A 695 4.20 -22.89 -4.03
CA LEU A 695 4.49 -22.87 -5.46
C LEU A 695 5.48 -21.73 -5.74
N GLU A 696 6.77 -22.05 -5.82
CA GLU A 696 7.80 -21.08 -6.24
C GLU A 696 7.89 -21.08 -7.77
N TRP A 697 7.48 -19.98 -8.40
CA TRP A 697 7.52 -19.83 -9.85
C TRP A 697 8.73 -19.00 -10.28
N THR A 698 9.25 -19.28 -11.46
CA THR A 698 10.28 -18.49 -12.14
C THR A 698 9.86 -18.29 -13.59
N VAL A 699 9.64 -17.03 -13.97
CA VAL A 699 9.18 -16.63 -15.30
C VAL A 699 10.17 -15.63 -15.89
N GLY A 700 10.71 -15.96 -17.06
CA GLY A 700 11.55 -15.10 -17.88
C GLY A 700 12.91 -15.71 -18.25
N PRO A 701 13.65 -15.09 -19.19
CA PRO A 701 13.25 -13.93 -19.99
C PRO A 701 12.06 -14.29 -20.89
N ILE A 702 11.00 -13.48 -20.88
CA ILE A 702 9.82 -13.73 -21.71
C ILE A 702 10.22 -13.49 -23.17
N PRO A 703 10.13 -14.51 -24.05
CA PRO A 703 10.57 -14.37 -25.43
C PRO A 703 9.64 -13.43 -26.19
N VAL A 704 10.21 -12.61 -27.07
CA VAL A 704 9.49 -11.64 -27.92
C VAL A 704 10.04 -11.59 -29.34
N GLU A 705 10.95 -12.50 -29.69
CA GLU A 705 11.54 -12.65 -31.02
C GLU A 705 10.50 -13.07 -32.08
N ASP A 706 9.35 -13.55 -31.62
CA ASP A 706 8.16 -13.83 -32.42
C ASP A 706 7.27 -12.59 -32.66
N SER A 707 7.69 -11.42 -32.18
CA SER A 707 6.95 -10.16 -32.22
C SER A 707 5.61 -10.20 -31.48
N LEU A 708 5.45 -11.08 -30.49
CA LEU A 708 4.25 -11.18 -29.67
C LEU A 708 4.54 -10.76 -28.22
N GLY A 709 3.82 -9.74 -27.73
CA GLY A 709 3.79 -9.41 -26.31
C GLY A 709 3.07 -10.51 -25.52
N LYS A 710 3.57 -10.84 -24.33
CA LYS A 710 3.06 -11.97 -23.53
C LYS A 710 2.80 -11.57 -22.09
N GLU A 711 1.63 -11.98 -21.61
CA GLU A 711 1.17 -11.74 -20.24
C GLU A 711 0.95 -13.10 -19.57
N VAL A 712 1.89 -13.50 -18.73
CA VAL A 712 2.04 -14.88 -18.23
C VAL A 712 1.22 -15.05 -16.97
N ILE A 713 0.41 -16.11 -16.92
CA ILE A 713 -0.45 -16.45 -15.79
C ILE A 713 -0.13 -17.85 -15.27
N THR A 714 -0.37 -18.07 -13.99
CA THR A 714 -0.61 -19.40 -13.44
C THR A 714 -2.11 -19.58 -13.22
N ARG A 715 -2.63 -20.75 -13.58
CA ARG A 715 -4.04 -21.10 -13.38
C ARG A 715 -4.16 -22.34 -12.50
N LEU A 716 -5.11 -22.31 -11.57
CA LEU A 716 -5.48 -23.34 -10.62
C LEU A 716 -6.92 -23.79 -10.91
N ASP A 717 -7.07 -24.90 -11.62
CA ASP A 717 -8.38 -25.46 -11.99
C ASP A 717 -8.80 -26.53 -10.96
N THR A 718 -10.00 -26.39 -10.41
CA THR A 718 -10.53 -27.28 -9.37
C THR A 718 -11.94 -27.75 -9.67
N ASN A 719 -12.42 -28.72 -8.89
CA ASN A 719 -13.81 -29.14 -8.89
C ASN A 719 -14.68 -28.41 -7.84
N ILE A 720 -14.20 -27.28 -7.28
CA ILE A 720 -14.98 -26.44 -6.36
C ILE A 720 -16.08 -25.75 -7.15
N ASN A 721 -17.34 -25.89 -6.72
CA ASN A 721 -18.46 -25.17 -7.33
C ASN A 721 -18.58 -23.77 -6.72
N SER A 722 -17.81 -22.83 -7.28
CA SER A 722 -17.79 -21.44 -6.84
C SER A 722 -19.02 -20.62 -7.24
N SER A 723 -19.89 -21.18 -8.10
CA SER A 723 -21.06 -20.50 -8.67
C SER A 723 -20.73 -19.15 -9.33
N GLY A 724 -19.52 -19.02 -9.90
CA GLY A 724 -19.01 -17.79 -10.53
C GLY A 724 -18.57 -16.68 -9.57
N TYR A 725 -18.46 -16.96 -8.27
CA TYR A 725 -17.98 -16.03 -7.25
C TYR A 725 -16.53 -16.30 -6.86
N PHE A 726 -15.78 -15.24 -6.61
CA PHE A 726 -14.43 -15.30 -6.06
C PHE A 726 -14.19 -14.10 -5.15
N TYR A 727 -13.14 -14.14 -4.34
CA TYR A 727 -12.92 -13.14 -3.30
C TYR A 727 -11.48 -12.64 -3.34
N THR A 728 -11.31 -11.32 -3.40
CA THR A 728 -10.00 -10.65 -3.44
C THR A 728 -9.87 -9.72 -2.26
N ASP A 729 -8.66 -9.58 -1.71
CA ASP A 729 -8.42 -8.57 -0.66
C ASP A 729 -8.55 -7.13 -1.19
N SER A 730 -8.80 -6.17 -0.30
CA SER A 730 -8.66 -4.72 -0.53
C SER A 730 -7.40 -4.25 0.20
N ASN A 731 -6.35 -3.94 -0.55
CA ASN A 731 -5.03 -3.52 -0.04
C ASN A 731 -4.42 -4.45 1.04
N GLY A 732 -4.76 -5.74 1.04
CA GLY A 732 -4.30 -6.73 2.02
C GLY A 732 -5.22 -6.94 3.23
N ARG A 733 -6.26 -6.11 3.39
CA ARG A 733 -7.10 -6.04 4.59
C ARG A 733 -8.43 -6.79 4.44
N GLU A 734 -9.56 -6.14 4.21
CA GLU A 734 -10.86 -6.80 4.08
C GLU A 734 -10.97 -7.60 2.76
N MET A 735 -11.80 -8.64 2.75
CA MET A 735 -12.13 -9.41 1.55
C MET A 735 -13.37 -8.83 0.86
N LEU A 736 -13.30 -8.67 -0.46
CA LEU A 736 -14.39 -8.23 -1.32
C LEU A 736 -14.89 -9.41 -2.17
N GLU A 737 -16.21 -9.58 -2.22
CA GLU A 737 -16.86 -10.53 -3.11
C GLU A 737 -16.87 -10.00 -4.55
N ARG A 738 -16.42 -10.84 -5.48
CA ARG A 738 -16.36 -10.57 -6.91
C ARG A 738 -17.18 -11.60 -7.66
N ARG A 739 -17.76 -11.18 -8.79
CA ARG A 739 -18.50 -12.06 -9.69
C ARG A 739 -18.14 -11.72 -11.12
N LYS A 740 -17.88 -12.75 -11.91
CA LYS A 740 -17.56 -12.61 -13.34
C LYS A 740 -18.68 -11.87 -14.08
N ASP A 741 -18.30 -10.92 -14.94
CA ASP A 741 -19.17 -10.13 -15.82
C ASP A 741 -20.30 -9.39 -15.07
N PHE A 742 -20.05 -9.01 -13.81
CA PHE A 742 -21.03 -8.35 -12.96
C PHE A 742 -20.45 -7.10 -12.30
N ARG A 743 -21.32 -6.11 -12.08
CA ARG A 743 -21.05 -4.88 -11.35
C ARG A 743 -22.21 -4.61 -10.41
N PRO A 744 -21.99 -4.38 -9.10
CA PRO A 744 -23.08 -4.16 -8.15
C PRO A 744 -23.89 -2.88 -8.42
N THR A 745 -23.27 -1.90 -9.07
CA THR A 745 -23.79 -0.54 -9.19
C THR A 745 -24.33 -0.19 -10.58
N TRP A 746 -24.02 -0.92 -11.64
CA TRP A 746 -24.59 -0.68 -12.99
C TRP A 746 -24.70 -1.96 -13.81
N ASP A 747 -25.53 -1.92 -14.86
CA ASP A 747 -25.63 -3.01 -15.82
C ASP A 747 -24.44 -2.98 -16.77
N LEU A 748 -23.46 -3.87 -16.54
CA LEU A 748 -22.24 -3.95 -17.33
C LEU A 748 -22.53 -4.36 -18.78
N LYS A 749 -22.15 -3.51 -19.73
CA LYS A 749 -22.00 -3.90 -21.13
C LYS A 749 -20.61 -4.49 -21.31
N GLN A 750 -20.53 -5.81 -21.37
CA GLN A 750 -19.25 -6.51 -21.45
C GLN A 750 -18.59 -6.32 -22.83
N SER A 751 -17.37 -5.81 -22.82
CA SER A 751 -16.51 -5.55 -23.99
C SER A 751 -15.16 -6.26 -23.91
N GLU A 752 -14.67 -6.56 -22.69
CA GLU A 752 -13.41 -7.25 -22.41
C GLU A 752 -13.64 -8.34 -21.34
N PRO A 753 -14.09 -9.55 -21.74
CA PRO A 753 -14.51 -10.61 -20.81
C PRO A 753 -13.39 -11.21 -19.96
N VAL A 754 -12.13 -10.87 -20.26
CA VAL A 754 -10.96 -11.22 -19.45
C VAL A 754 -10.55 -10.02 -18.60
N ALA A 755 -10.09 -8.94 -19.23
CA ALA A 755 -9.51 -7.79 -18.53
C ALA A 755 -10.51 -7.10 -17.58
N GLY A 756 -11.79 -7.03 -17.94
CA GLY A 756 -12.85 -6.50 -17.09
C GLY A 756 -13.22 -7.35 -15.88
N ASN A 757 -12.58 -8.51 -15.70
CA ASN A 757 -12.74 -9.41 -14.55
C ASN A 757 -11.44 -9.59 -13.75
N TYR A 758 -10.36 -8.88 -14.10
CA TYR A 758 -9.16 -8.85 -13.29
C TYR A 758 -9.31 -7.84 -12.15
N TYR A 759 -8.83 -8.22 -10.96
CA TYR A 759 -8.83 -7.40 -9.76
C TYR A 759 -7.45 -7.45 -9.10
N PRO A 760 -7.05 -6.40 -8.36
CA PRO A 760 -5.80 -6.41 -7.63
C PRO A 760 -5.89 -7.34 -6.41
N ILE A 761 -4.80 -8.04 -6.14
CA ILE A 761 -4.59 -8.82 -4.92
C ILE A 761 -3.26 -8.39 -4.30
N ASN A 762 -3.26 -8.03 -3.02
CA ASN A 762 -2.06 -7.57 -2.31
C ASN A 762 -1.62 -8.55 -1.21
N SER A 763 -2.47 -9.54 -0.91
CA SER A 763 -2.18 -10.58 0.05
C SER A 763 -2.77 -11.94 -0.33
N ARG A 764 -4.01 -12.00 -0.84
CA ARG A 764 -4.72 -13.27 -1.07
C ARG A 764 -5.95 -13.19 -1.96
N ILE A 765 -6.27 -14.32 -2.56
CA ILE A 765 -7.49 -14.60 -3.33
C ILE A 765 -8.03 -15.98 -2.95
N TYR A 766 -9.36 -16.17 -2.99
CA TYR A 766 -9.94 -17.50 -2.84
C TYR A 766 -11.23 -17.70 -3.62
N ILE A 767 -11.52 -19.00 -3.86
CA ILE A 767 -12.83 -19.52 -4.28
C ILE A 767 -13.32 -20.52 -3.24
N LYS A 768 -14.63 -20.65 -3.10
CA LYS A 768 -15.24 -21.59 -2.15
C LYS A 768 -16.57 -22.14 -2.64
N ASP A 769 -16.88 -23.34 -2.16
CA ASP A 769 -18.22 -23.92 -2.16
C ASP A 769 -18.71 -24.08 -0.70
N LYS A 770 -19.71 -24.93 -0.43
CA LYS A 770 -20.24 -25.16 0.93
C LYS A 770 -19.28 -25.91 1.86
N VAL A 771 -18.34 -26.66 1.30
CA VAL A 771 -17.44 -27.60 1.99
C VAL A 771 -16.00 -27.15 1.88
N ASN A 772 -15.55 -26.69 0.70
CA ASN A 772 -14.16 -26.42 0.36
C ASN A 772 -13.92 -24.95 0.09
N GLN A 773 -12.80 -24.42 0.59
CA GLN A 773 -12.22 -23.16 0.18
C GLN A 773 -10.76 -23.40 -0.22
N LEU A 774 -10.39 -23.00 -1.43
CA LEU A 774 -8.99 -22.92 -1.86
C LEU A 774 -8.56 -21.46 -1.80
N THR A 775 -7.57 -21.18 -0.96
CA THR A 775 -6.97 -19.84 -0.83
C THR A 775 -5.57 -19.84 -1.38
N ALA A 776 -5.23 -18.85 -2.20
CA ALA A 776 -3.89 -18.55 -2.66
C ALA A 776 -3.41 -17.24 -2.01
N VAL A 777 -2.31 -17.30 -1.27
CA VAL A 777 -1.63 -16.13 -0.66
C VAL A 777 -0.43 -15.76 -1.54
N THR A 778 -0.25 -14.46 -1.79
CA THR A 778 0.79 -13.93 -2.70
C THR A 778 1.86 -13.11 -1.98
N ASP A 779 3.09 -13.17 -2.48
CA ASP A 779 4.28 -12.50 -1.93
C ASP A 779 4.47 -11.05 -2.40
N ARG A 780 3.58 -10.56 -3.27
CA ARG A 780 3.59 -9.22 -3.87
C ARG A 780 2.21 -8.87 -4.41
N SER A 781 2.03 -7.61 -4.82
CA SER A 781 0.81 -7.18 -5.51
C SER A 781 0.71 -7.80 -6.91
N GLN A 782 -0.45 -8.33 -7.29
CA GLN A 782 -0.68 -8.99 -8.59
C GLN A 782 -2.11 -8.75 -9.10
N GLY A 783 -2.33 -8.95 -10.40
CA GLY A 783 -3.66 -9.07 -10.98
C GLY A 783 -4.16 -10.51 -10.95
N ALA A 784 -5.40 -10.73 -10.52
CA ALA A 784 -5.99 -12.07 -10.44
C ALA A 784 -7.49 -12.08 -10.79
N SER A 785 -8.00 -13.26 -11.15
CA SER A 785 -9.39 -13.46 -11.53
C SER A 785 -9.87 -14.90 -11.29
N SER A 786 -11.17 -15.10 -11.47
CA SER A 786 -11.82 -16.40 -11.66
C SER A 786 -12.71 -16.31 -12.91
N LEU A 787 -12.16 -16.72 -14.06
CA LEU A 787 -12.85 -16.61 -15.36
C LEU A 787 -13.72 -17.83 -15.68
N GLN A 788 -13.54 -18.92 -14.95
CA GLN A 788 -14.30 -20.16 -15.07
C GLN A 788 -14.66 -20.65 -13.66
N ASP A 789 -15.82 -21.31 -13.54
CA ASP A 789 -16.24 -21.84 -12.25
C ASP A 789 -15.22 -22.87 -11.73
N GLY A 790 -14.84 -22.73 -10.46
CA GLY A 790 -13.83 -23.59 -9.83
C GLY A 790 -12.39 -23.27 -10.21
N SER A 791 -12.13 -22.19 -10.95
CA SER A 791 -10.78 -21.80 -11.39
C SER A 791 -10.31 -20.49 -10.75
N LEU A 792 -9.02 -20.40 -10.44
CA LEU A 792 -8.33 -19.16 -10.13
C LEU A 792 -7.19 -18.95 -11.12
N GLU A 793 -7.00 -17.73 -11.58
CA GLU A 793 -5.79 -17.36 -12.31
C GLU A 793 -5.15 -16.09 -11.75
N ILE A 794 -3.82 -16.08 -11.75
CA ILE A 794 -2.99 -15.00 -11.22
C ILE A 794 -1.94 -14.68 -12.27
N MET A 795 -1.86 -13.42 -12.68
CA MET A 795 -0.85 -12.93 -13.61
C MET A 795 0.47 -12.72 -12.85
N LEU A 796 1.56 -13.26 -13.41
CA LEU A 796 2.86 -13.34 -12.75
C LEU A 796 3.86 -12.35 -13.32
N HIS A 797 3.87 -12.19 -14.64
CA HIS A 797 4.83 -11.34 -15.34
C HIS A 797 4.32 -10.94 -16.73
N ARG A 798 4.76 -9.78 -17.22
CA ARG A 798 4.31 -9.19 -18.49
C ARG A 798 5.51 -8.65 -19.24
N ARG A 799 5.56 -8.87 -20.54
CA ARG A 799 6.51 -8.19 -21.44
C ARG A 799 5.79 -7.80 -22.73
N LEU A 800 5.73 -6.51 -22.99
CA LEU A 800 4.88 -5.89 -23.99
C LEU A 800 5.75 -5.13 -25.00
N LEU A 801 5.22 -4.95 -26.21
CA LEU A 801 5.96 -4.38 -27.35
C LEU A 801 5.49 -2.99 -27.75
N TYR A 802 4.40 -2.51 -27.13
CA TYR A 802 3.76 -1.24 -27.44
C TYR A 802 3.47 -0.46 -26.15
N ASP A 803 3.43 0.86 -26.29
CA ASP A 803 2.88 1.78 -25.29
C ASP A 803 1.35 1.81 -25.43
N ASP A 804 0.63 1.88 -24.31
CA ASP A 804 -0.85 1.91 -24.25
C ASP A 804 -1.45 3.31 -24.36
N VAL A 805 -0.65 4.31 -24.75
CA VAL A 805 -1.10 5.66 -25.08
C VAL A 805 -1.77 6.35 -23.88
N ARG A 806 -1.24 6.10 -22.68
CA ARG A 806 -1.64 6.77 -21.43
C ARG A 806 -0.62 7.76 -20.88
N GLY A 807 0.49 7.97 -21.59
CA GLY A 807 1.43 9.08 -21.35
C GLY A 807 2.86 8.64 -21.04
N VAL A 808 3.07 7.41 -20.53
CA VAL A 808 4.42 6.92 -20.19
C VAL A 808 5.36 6.88 -21.40
N GLY A 809 4.83 6.59 -22.60
CA GLY A 809 5.56 6.66 -23.87
C GLY A 809 6.67 5.62 -23.99
N GLU A 810 6.52 4.48 -23.31
CA GLU A 810 7.47 3.36 -23.31
C GLU A 810 6.70 2.03 -23.24
N PRO A 811 7.04 1.02 -24.05
CA PRO A 811 6.51 -0.31 -23.85
C PRO A 811 7.04 -0.91 -22.54
N LEU A 812 6.21 -1.70 -21.86
CA LEU A 812 6.63 -2.47 -20.68
C LEU A 812 7.55 -3.62 -21.11
N SER A 813 8.82 -3.33 -21.34
CA SER A 813 9.84 -4.30 -21.76
C SER A 813 11.10 -4.16 -20.91
N GLU A 814 10.99 -4.61 -19.66
CA GLU A 814 12.08 -4.53 -18.68
C GLU A 814 13.32 -5.33 -19.18
N PRO A 815 14.49 -4.69 -19.31
CA PRO A 815 15.64 -5.30 -20.01
C PRO A 815 16.28 -6.46 -19.24
N GLY A 816 16.20 -6.46 -17.90
CA GLY A 816 16.97 -7.39 -17.06
C GLY A 816 18.49 -7.16 -17.13
N ASP A 817 19.26 -7.94 -16.38
CA ASP A 817 20.73 -7.76 -16.26
C ASP A 817 21.48 -8.00 -17.57
N ASP A 818 20.98 -8.87 -18.45
CA ASP A 818 21.62 -9.26 -19.71
C ASP A 818 20.96 -8.64 -20.97
N ASN A 819 20.04 -7.69 -20.77
CA ASN A 819 19.23 -7.04 -21.81
C ASN A 819 18.34 -7.99 -22.64
N LYS A 820 18.11 -9.23 -22.19
CA LYS A 820 17.24 -10.19 -22.90
C LYS A 820 15.82 -10.21 -22.39
N GLY A 821 15.51 -9.47 -21.32
CA GLY A 821 14.23 -9.47 -20.63
C GLY A 821 14.39 -9.89 -19.17
N LEU A 822 13.72 -9.18 -18.26
CA LEU A 822 13.79 -9.45 -16.83
C LEU A 822 13.23 -10.85 -16.48
N VAL A 823 13.96 -11.57 -15.63
CA VAL A 823 13.52 -12.83 -15.00
C VAL A 823 12.98 -12.54 -13.61
N VAL A 824 11.78 -13.02 -13.32
CA VAL A 824 11.11 -12.78 -12.05
C VAL A 824 10.83 -14.11 -11.37
N ARG A 825 11.17 -14.18 -10.08
CA ARG A 825 10.89 -15.31 -9.20
C ARG A 825 9.98 -14.85 -8.07
N GLY A 826 8.98 -15.65 -7.74
CA GLY A 826 8.05 -15.40 -6.65
C GLY A 826 7.40 -16.66 -6.14
N ARG A 827 6.50 -16.51 -5.18
CA ARG A 827 5.81 -17.65 -4.55
C ARG A 827 4.33 -17.42 -4.34
N LEU A 828 3.57 -18.51 -4.41
CA LEU A 828 2.19 -18.60 -3.98
C LEU A 828 2.06 -19.67 -2.90
N LEU A 829 1.34 -19.38 -1.82
CA LEU A 829 1.04 -20.36 -0.77
C LEU A 829 -0.41 -20.79 -0.89
N LEU A 830 -0.66 -22.08 -1.07
CA LEU A 830 -2.00 -22.65 -1.20
C LEU A 830 -2.45 -23.30 0.10
N ALA A 831 -3.68 -22.96 0.53
CA ALA A 831 -4.35 -23.57 1.66
C ALA A 831 -5.73 -24.10 1.25
N LEU A 832 -6.01 -25.36 1.60
CA LEU A 832 -7.33 -25.99 1.45
C LEU A 832 -7.97 -26.18 2.82
N THR A 833 -9.08 -25.49 3.07
CA THR A 833 -9.74 -25.48 4.37
C THR A 833 -11.26 -25.49 4.24
N PRO A 834 -12.01 -25.81 5.31
CA PRO A 834 -13.44 -25.54 5.35
C PRO A 834 -13.67 -24.03 5.37
N PRO A 835 -14.67 -23.49 4.65
CA PRO A 835 -14.91 -22.05 4.60
C PRO A 835 -15.03 -21.38 5.97
N LYS A 836 -15.64 -22.06 6.95
CA LYS A 836 -15.83 -21.55 8.33
C LYS A 836 -14.54 -21.38 9.14
N ASP A 837 -13.47 -22.10 8.78
CA ASP A 837 -12.20 -22.12 9.51
C ASP A 837 -11.07 -21.48 8.67
N ALA A 838 -11.38 -21.05 7.44
CA ALA A 838 -10.37 -20.65 6.46
C ALA A 838 -9.59 -19.40 6.88
N ALA A 839 -10.28 -18.42 7.47
CA ALA A 839 -9.67 -17.18 7.94
C ALA A 839 -8.62 -17.41 9.03
N ASP A 840 -8.81 -18.42 9.88
CA ASP A 840 -7.86 -18.78 10.95
C ASP A 840 -6.51 -19.26 10.40
N ILE A 841 -6.48 -19.68 9.13
CA ILE A 841 -5.27 -20.11 8.42
C ILE A 841 -4.74 -18.99 7.53
N HIS A 842 -5.56 -18.44 6.64
CA HIS A 842 -5.04 -17.52 5.63
C HIS A 842 -4.70 -16.12 6.17
N ARG A 843 -5.32 -15.65 7.26
CA ARG A 843 -4.99 -14.35 7.87
C ARG A 843 -3.58 -14.39 8.48
N PRO A 844 -3.24 -15.32 9.40
CA PRO A 844 -1.89 -15.39 9.94
C PRO A 844 -0.82 -15.74 8.90
N LEU A 845 -1.18 -16.53 7.88
CA LEU A 845 -0.29 -16.90 6.79
C LEU A 845 0.07 -15.70 5.91
N ALA A 846 -0.93 -14.88 5.54
CA ALA A 846 -0.70 -13.65 4.78
C ALA A 846 0.15 -12.64 5.56
N GLU A 847 -0.13 -12.44 6.85
CA GLU A 847 0.69 -11.56 7.70
C GLU A 847 2.15 -12.03 7.79
N ALA A 848 2.39 -13.34 7.97
CA ALA A 848 3.74 -13.90 8.02
C ALA A 848 4.48 -13.84 6.67
N LEU A 849 3.74 -13.77 5.56
CA LEU A 849 4.31 -13.60 4.23
C LEU A 849 4.68 -12.15 3.93
N VAL A 850 3.90 -11.20 4.46
CA VAL A 850 4.17 -9.77 4.34
C VAL A 850 5.33 -9.37 5.25
N LEU A 851 5.36 -9.89 6.49
CA LEU A 851 6.36 -9.57 7.51
C LEU A 851 7.29 -10.76 7.77
N GLU A 852 8.07 -11.09 6.75
CA GLU A 852 9.01 -12.22 6.78
C GLU A 852 10.14 -12.00 7.79
N PRO A 853 10.62 -13.05 8.49
CA PRO A 853 11.77 -12.93 9.38
C PRO A 853 13.03 -12.42 8.69
N LEU A 854 13.74 -11.49 9.32
CA LEU A 854 15.04 -10.99 8.87
C LEU A 854 16.15 -11.97 9.27
N LEU A 855 17.03 -12.30 8.32
CA LEU A 855 18.19 -13.15 8.53
C LEU A 855 19.47 -12.29 8.55
N ALA A 856 20.23 -12.39 9.64
CA ALA A 856 21.53 -11.73 9.80
C ALA A 856 22.62 -12.76 10.09
N PHE A 857 23.77 -12.64 9.44
CA PHE A 857 24.87 -13.59 9.52
C PHE A 857 26.08 -12.97 10.22
N GLN A 858 26.76 -13.74 11.06
CA GLN A 858 27.95 -13.30 11.79
C GLN A 858 29.01 -14.39 11.81
N THR A 859 30.28 -14.00 11.90
CA THR A 859 31.42 -14.90 12.14
C THR A 859 32.13 -14.49 13.43
N GLY A 860 32.99 -15.36 13.97
CA GLY A 860 33.74 -15.11 15.20
C GLY A 860 33.44 -16.13 16.31
N GLU A 861 33.63 -15.71 17.57
CA GLU A 861 33.38 -16.53 18.76
C GLU A 861 32.27 -15.92 19.63
N LEU A 862 31.48 -16.77 20.27
CA LEU A 862 30.47 -16.35 21.24
C LEU A 862 31.16 -16.03 22.56
N HIS A 863 30.81 -14.89 23.16
CA HIS A 863 31.22 -14.57 24.51
C HIS A 863 30.29 -15.24 25.53
N PRO A 864 30.76 -15.57 26.74
CA PRO A 864 29.92 -16.22 27.76
C PRO A 864 28.63 -15.46 28.12
N ASN A 865 28.62 -14.14 27.95
CA ASN A 865 27.48 -13.27 28.27
C ASN A 865 26.58 -12.95 27.06
N THR A 866 26.83 -13.56 25.89
CA THR A 866 26.03 -13.30 24.69
C THR A 866 24.62 -13.84 24.87
N ILE A 867 23.62 -12.99 24.63
CA ILE A 867 22.21 -13.34 24.63
C ILE A 867 21.87 -13.89 23.24
N LEU A 868 21.53 -15.17 23.18
CA LEU A 868 21.21 -15.89 21.94
C LEU A 868 19.71 -15.97 21.64
N GLU A 869 18.86 -15.53 22.57
CA GLU A 869 17.41 -15.50 22.43
C GLU A 869 16.83 -14.29 23.16
N PHE A 870 15.98 -13.53 22.50
CA PHE A 870 15.37 -12.32 23.02
C PHE A 870 13.94 -12.18 22.49
N SER A 871 13.00 -11.75 23.33
CA SER A 871 11.65 -11.36 22.92
C SER A 871 11.34 -9.96 23.43
N GLY A 872 10.87 -9.08 22.56
CA GLY A 872 10.42 -7.73 22.90
C GLY A 872 9.04 -7.69 23.58
N LEU A 873 8.27 -8.79 23.52
CA LEU A 873 6.97 -8.92 24.17
C LEU A 873 7.05 -9.82 25.40
N GLN A 874 6.21 -9.56 26.41
CA GLN A 874 6.12 -10.44 27.58
C GLN A 874 5.40 -11.76 27.27
N ALA A 875 4.51 -11.75 26.27
CA ALA A 875 3.78 -12.92 25.79
C ALA A 875 3.37 -12.71 24.32
N SER A 876 3.17 -13.81 23.59
CA SER A 876 2.58 -13.76 22.24
C SER A 876 1.18 -13.14 22.29
N LEU A 877 0.86 -12.27 21.32
CA LEU A 877 -0.49 -11.77 21.15
C LEU A 877 -1.40 -12.84 20.53
N PRO A 878 -2.72 -12.80 20.80
CA PRO A 878 -3.68 -13.71 20.17
C PRO A 878 -3.66 -13.60 18.64
N PRO A 879 -4.00 -14.66 17.88
CA PRO A 879 -4.00 -14.63 16.42
C PRO A 879 -4.83 -13.49 15.81
N ALA A 880 -5.89 -13.05 16.49
CA ALA A 880 -6.71 -11.93 16.05
C ALA A 880 -5.99 -10.57 16.10
N VAL A 881 -4.93 -10.42 16.91
CA VAL A 881 -4.26 -9.14 17.15
C VAL A 881 -2.90 -9.08 16.45
N HIS A 882 -2.76 -8.12 15.54
CA HIS A 882 -1.51 -7.84 14.85
C HIS A 882 -0.90 -6.53 15.39
N LEU A 883 0.41 -6.56 15.68
CA LEU A 883 1.21 -5.39 16.02
C LEU A 883 1.59 -4.67 14.73
N LEU A 884 0.70 -3.79 14.27
CA LEU A 884 0.82 -3.13 12.98
C LEU A 884 1.98 -2.12 12.92
N THR A 885 2.21 -1.37 14.00
CA THR A 885 3.28 -0.37 14.07
C THR A 885 3.88 -0.34 15.46
N LEU A 886 5.21 -0.35 15.54
CA LEU A 886 5.99 0.02 16.72
C LEU A 886 7.17 0.86 16.22
N SER A 887 7.09 2.18 16.37
CA SER A 887 8.12 3.09 15.84
C SER A 887 8.46 4.20 16.82
N GLN A 888 9.71 4.68 16.76
CA GLN A 888 10.14 5.80 17.59
C GLN A 888 9.43 7.07 17.10
N TRP A 889 8.77 7.79 18.01
CA TRP A 889 8.10 9.04 17.66
C TRP A 889 9.00 10.25 17.95
N ASP A 890 9.49 10.35 19.18
CA ASP A 890 10.45 11.37 19.63
C ASP A 890 11.41 10.75 20.67
N GLN A 891 12.13 11.54 21.47
CA GLN A 891 13.08 10.99 22.45
C GLN A 891 12.45 10.19 23.59
N GLU A 892 11.18 10.46 23.95
CA GLU A 892 10.49 9.86 25.10
C GLU A 892 9.26 9.02 24.69
N SER A 893 8.83 9.14 23.44
CA SER A 893 7.55 8.62 22.97
C SER A 893 7.70 7.66 21.80
N VAL A 894 6.82 6.66 21.76
CA VAL A 894 6.74 5.59 20.77
C VAL A 894 5.34 5.55 20.20
N LEU A 895 5.23 5.44 18.88
CA LEU A 895 3.97 5.21 18.20
C LEU A 895 3.66 3.70 18.18
N LEU A 896 2.48 3.34 18.69
CA LEU A 896 1.98 1.97 18.70
C LEU A 896 0.66 1.90 17.90
N ARG A 897 0.56 0.93 17.00
CA ARG A 897 -0.73 0.53 16.41
C ARG A 897 -0.99 -0.94 16.66
N LEU A 898 -2.18 -1.24 17.17
CA LEU A 898 -2.69 -2.60 17.28
C LEU A 898 -3.94 -2.70 16.40
N GLU A 899 -4.02 -3.79 15.64
CA GLU A 899 -5.19 -4.07 14.81
C GLU A 899 -5.83 -5.40 15.16
N HIS A 900 -7.13 -5.49 14.88
CA HIS A 900 -7.84 -6.75 14.81
C HIS A 900 -7.96 -7.22 13.36
N GLN A 901 -7.22 -8.26 12.99
CA GLN A 901 -7.03 -8.64 11.57
C GLN A 901 -8.17 -9.47 10.95
N PHE A 902 -9.20 -9.84 11.72
CA PHE A 902 -10.38 -10.60 11.26
C PHE A 902 -11.63 -9.72 11.13
N GLN A 903 -12.46 -9.99 10.12
CA GLN A 903 -13.81 -9.42 9.94
C GLN A 903 -14.83 -10.08 10.87
N VAL A 904 -15.98 -9.43 11.09
CA VAL A 904 -17.00 -9.81 12.11
C VAL A 904 -17.55 -11.24 11.99
N THR A 905 -17.50 -11.87 10.81
CA THR A 905 -18.10 -13.19 10.53
C THR A 905 -17.12 -14.21 9.93
N GLU A 906 -15.84 -13.86 9.85
CA GLU A 906 -14.83 -14.69 9.18
C GLU A 906 -14.40 -15.92 9.99
N SER A 907 -14.42 -15.84 11.31
CA SER A 907 -13.99 -16.91 12.22
C SER A 907 -14.92 -17.00 13.43
N PRO A 908 -15.43 -18.20 13.79
CA PRO A 908 -16.17 -18.40 15.03
C PRO A 908 -15.35 -18.07 16.29
N THR A 909 -14.02 -18.16 16.20
CA THR A 909 -13.10 -18.03 17.34
C THR A 909 -12.40 -16.68 17.37
N ASN A 910 -11.84 -16.26 16.23
CA ASN A 910 -10.96 -15.09 16.14
C ASN A 910 -11.68 -13.81 15.69
N SER A 911 -12.96 -13.86 15.33
CA SER A 911 -13.78 -12.66 15.04
C SER A 911 -14.46 -12.07 16.30
N GLN A 912 -13.92 -12.34 17.48
CA GLN A 912 -14.43 -11.83 18.75
C GLN A 912 -13.54 -10.70 19.29
N PRO A 913 -14.10 -9.69 19.99
CA PRO A 913 -13.30 -8.62 20.57
C PRO A 913 -12.18 -9.14 21.48
N VAL A 914 -10.98 -8.56 21.37
CA VAL A 914 -9.79 -8.95 22.14
C VAL A 914 -9.30 -7.79 22.99
N THR A 915 -8.97 -8.04 24.26
CA THR A 915 -8.43 -7.01 25.16
C THR A 915 -6.94 -7.21 25.40
N VAL A 916 -6.15 -6.15 25.23
CA VAL A 916 -4.70 -6.12 25.42
C VAL A 916 -4.35 -5.12 26.53
N ASN A 917 -3.44 -5.51 27.43
CA ASN A 917 -2.96 -4.62 28.49
C ASN A 917 -1.61 -3.98 28.11
N LEU A 918 -1.60 -2.69 27.84
CA LEU A 918 -0.42 -1.97 27.32
C LEU A 918 0.75 -1.94 28.32
N LYS A 919 0.50 -1.93 29.64
CA LYS A 919 1.56 -1.96 30.66
C LYS A 919 2.30 -3.30 30.72
N LYS A 920 1.65 -4.37 30.29
CA LYS A 920 2.18 -5.73 30.30
C LYS A 920 2.62 -6.19 28.91
N LEU A 921 2.67 -5.28 27.93
CA LEU A 921 2.95 -5.66 26.54
C LEU A 921 4.44 -5.95 26.33
N PHE A 922 5.31 -4.99 26.67
CA PHE A 922 6.74 -5.06 26.34
C PHE A 922 7.58 -5.64 27.47
N SER A 923 8.61 -6.40 27.11
CA SER A 923 9.57 -7.01 28.04
C SER A 923 10.62 -5.99 28.52
N THR A 924 11.07 -5.11 27.63
CA THR A 924 12.15 -4.13 27.85
C THR A 924 11.67 -2.71 28.09
N LEU A 925 10.39 -2.41 27.84
CA LEU A 925 9.83 -1.07 28.00
C LEU A 925 8.83 -1.02 29.15
N GLU A 926 8.97 -0.01 29.99
CA GLU A 926 7.93 0.40 30.94
C GLU A 926 7.05 1.48 30.30
N VAL A 927 5.77 1.18 30.07
CA VAL A 927 4.80 2.17 29.57
C VAL A 927 4.31 3.02 30.74
N VAL A 928 4.70 4.30 30.74
CA VAL A 928 4.39 5.26 31.82
C VAL A 928 3.24 6.21 31.46
N GLY A 929 2.89 6.32 30.19
CA GLY A 929 1.78 7.13 29.69
C GLY A 929 1.24 6.60 28.36
N VAL A 930 -0.05 6.81 28.11
CA VAL A 930 -0.74 6.47 26.88
C VAL A 930 -1.66 7.62 26.46
N SER A 931 -1.74 7.88 25.16
CA SER A 931 -2.77 8.75 24.58
C SER A 931 -3.20 8.20 23.24
N GLU A 932 -4.52 8.14 23.01
CA GLU A 932 -5.10 7.61 21.78
C GLU A 932 -5.14 8.70 20.70
N MET A 933 -4.75 8.31 19.49
CA MET A 933 -4.70 9.16 18.30
C MET A 933 -5.65 8.63 17.23
N ASN A 934 -5.96 9.45 16.23
CA ASN A 934 -6.49 8.96 14.97
C ASN A 934 -5.45 8.09 14.22
N LEU A 935 -5.88 7.45 13.13
CA LEU A 935 -5.06 6.44 12.43
C LEU A 935 -3.70 6.98 11.94
N SER A 936 -3.66 8.22 11.46
CA SER A 936 -2.45 8.90 10.97
C SER A 936 -1.61 9.56 12.06
N ALA A 937 -1.98 9.40 13.33
CA ALA A 937 -1.27 9.95 14.48
C ALA A 937 -1.07 11.48 14.48
N ASN A 938 -1.92 12.23 13.78
CA ASN A 938 -1.82 13.70 13.69
C ASN A 938 -2.94 14.43 14.46
N GLN A 939 -3.87 13.71 15.09
CA GLN A 939 -4.94 14.26 15.92
C GLN A 939 -5.26 13.36 17.12
N TRP A 940 -5.55 13.96 18.28
CA TRP A 940 -6.08 13.23 19.44
C TRP A 940 -7.46 12.63 19.11
N LYS A 941 -7.69 11.39 19.50
CA LYS A 941 -8.92 10.67 19.11
C LYS A 941 -10.20 11.34 19.62
N ASP A 942 -10.17 11.89 20.84
CA ASP A 942 -11.29 12.58 21.49
C ASP A 942 -11.63 13.94 20.85
N GLU A 943 -10.67 14.56 20.17
CA GLU A 943 -10.85 15.81 19.42
C GLU A 943 -11.28 15.59 17.96
N MET A 944 -11.29 14.33 17.49
CA MET A 944 -11.70 14.00 16.13
C MET A 944 -13.22 14.12 15.97
N ASN A 945 -13.65 15.17 15.27
CA ASN A 945 -15.04 15.41 14.90
C ASN A 945 -15.14 15.48 13.37
N ARG A 946 -16.07 14.71 12.81
CA ARG A 946 -16.34 14.66 11.38
C ARG A 946 -17.76 15.13 11.08
N PHE A 947 -18.04 15.47 9.83
CA PHE A 947 -19.41 15.72 9.36
C PHE A 947 -20.30 14.48 9.47
N ASP A 948 -21.53 14.72 9.91
CA ASP A 948 -22.60 13.72 9.96
C ASP A 948 -23.46 13.84 8.70
N TRP A 949 -23.57 12.77 7.92
CA TRP A 949 -24.31 12.77 6.66
C TRP A 949 -25.63 12.00 6.78
N LYS A 950 -26.71 12.57 6.24
CA LYS A 950 -28.00 11.86 6.12
C LYS A 950 -27.92 10.87 4.96
N THR A 951 -28.20 9.60 5.23
CA THR A 951 -28.16 8.52 4.23
C THR A 951 -29.54 7.91 4.00
N SER A 952 -29.77 7.38 2.81
CA SER A 952 -31.02 6.72 2.43
C SER A 952 -31.32 5.43 3.24
N GLY A 953 -30.36 4.90 3.99
CA GLY A 953 -30.48 3.68 4.79
C GLY A 953 -31.02 3.84 6.22
N GLY A 954 -31.22 5.07 6.70
CA GLY A 954 -31.91 5.34 7.98
C GLY A 954 -31.20 4.91 9.27
N GLU A 955 -29.96 4.41 9.20
CA GLU A 955 -29.20 4.04 10.39
C GLU A 955 -28.72 5.29 11.13
N GLN A 956 -29.36 5.56 12.28
CA GLN A 956 -28.92 6.61 13.20
C GLN A 956 -27.66 6.18 13.95
N CYS A 957 -26.74 7.12 14.11
CA CYS A 957 -25.54 6.97 14.92
C CYS A 957 -25.92 6.47 16.33
N PRO A 958 -25.46 5.29 16.77
CA PRO A 958 -25.68 4.86 18.14
C PRO A 958 -24.98 5.83 19.09
N PRO A 959 -25.60 6.22 20.22
CA PRO A 959 -24.98 7.13 21.18
C PRO A 959 -23.65 6.55 21.68
N ARG A 960 -22.59 7.39 21.70
CA ARG A 960 -21.28 7.05 22.30
C ARG A 960 -21.50 6.55 23.73
N ARG A 961 -21.29 5.26 23.96
CA ARG A 961 -21.20 4.72 25.32
C ARG A 961 -19.78 4.99 25.83
N LEU A 962 -19.65 5.95 26.74
CA LEU A 962 -18.50 6.07 27.63
C LEU A 962 -18.51 4.86 28.57
N GLY A 963 -17.71 3.85 28.26
CA GLY A 963 -17.30 2.85 29.24
C GLY A 963 -15.94 3.27 29.78
N ASP A 964 -15.87 3.63 31.06
CA ASP A 964 -14.62 3.75 31.80
C ASP A 964 -13.96 2.36 31.88
N THR A 965 -13.19 1.99 30.86
CA THR A 965 -12.15 0.98 31.00
C THR A 965 -10.87 1.70 31.43
N SER A 966 -10.07 1.03 32.26
CA SER A 966 -8.72 1.48 32.59
C SER A 966 -7.99 1.92 31.30
N PRO A 967 -7.27 3.06 31.27
CA PRO A 967 -6.57 3.53 30.06
C PRO A 967 -5.51 2.54 29.56
N TRP A 968 -5.19 1.53 30.36
CA TRP A 968 -4.21 0.49 30.04
C TRP A 968 -4.82 -0.75 29.39
N GLU A 969 -6.14 -0.94 29.45
CA GLU A 969 -6.84 -2.10 28.88
C GLU A 969 -7.59 -1.67 27.62
N ILE A 970 -7.06 -2.11 26.48
CA ILE A 970 -7.54 -1.73 25.15
C ILE A 970 -8.28 -2.92 24.55
N THR A 971 -9.58 -2.75 24.27
CA THR A 971 -10.37 -3.75 23.55
C THR A 971 -10.45 -3.40 22.07
N LEU A 972 -9.92 -4.29 21.22
CA LEU A 972 -10.01 -4.21 19.77
C LEU A 972 -11.20 -5.05 19.29
N LYS A 973 -12.09 -4.46 18.49
CA LYS A 973 -13.16 -5.16 17.78
C LYS A 973 -12.70 -5.61 16.39
N PRO A 974 -13.40 -6.55 15.74
CA PRO A 974 -13.13 -6.96 14.35
C PRO A 974 -12.87 -5.78 13.41
N MET A 975 -11.79 -5.87 12.63
CA MET A 975 -11.26 -4.84 11.71
C MET A 975 -10.81 -3.52 12.34
N GLU A 976 -10.90 -3.33 13.65
CA GLU A 976 -10.49 -2.07 14.29
C GLU A 976 -8.97 -1.92 14.32
N ILE A 977 -8.48 -0.71 14.03
CA ILE A 977 -7.10 -0.29 14.29
C ILE A 977 -7.15 0.81 15.35
N GLN A 978 -6.44 0.62 16.46
CA GLN A 978 -6.27 1.66 17.46
C GLN A 978 -4.82 2.13 17.49
N THR A 979 -4.64 3.45 17.52
CA THR A 979 -3.34 4.12 17.43
C THR A 979 -3.05 4.86 18.72
N PHE A 980 -1.86 4.67 19.27
CA PHE A 980 -1.46 5.24 20.55
C PHE A 980 -0.09 5.89 20.45
N LEU A 981 0.05 7.04 21.09
CA LEU A 981 1.35 7.58 21.47
C LEU A 981 1.65 7.13 22.90
N LEU A 982 2.70 6.33 23.07
CA LEU A 982 3.13 5.80 24.35
C LEU A 982 4.33 6.58 24.86
N ARG A 983 4.33 6.95 26.13
CA ARG A 983 5.56 7.35 26.83
C ARG A 983 6.18 6.14 27.48
N VAL A 984 7.46 5.92 27.20
CA VAL A 984 8.17 4.72 27.63
C VAL A 984 9.46 5.04 28.37
N ARG A 985 9.86 4.13 29.25
CA ARG A 985 11.20 4.09 29.83
C ARG A 985 11.83 2.72 29.52
N GLN A 986 13.11 2.72 29.17
CA GLN A 986 13.89 1.48 29.10
C GLN A 986 14.02 0.88 30.52
N ARG A 987 13.81 -0.43 30.64
CA ARG A 987 13.85 -1.18 31.90
C ARG A 987 15.26 -1.53 32.35
#